data_AF-A0A9I9CQP1-F1
#
_entry.id   AF-A0A9I9CQP1-F1
#
_cell.length_a   1.000
_cell.length_b   1.000
_cell.length_c   1.000
_cell.angle_alpha   90.00
_cell.angle_beta   90.00
_cell.angle_gamma   90.00
#
_symmetry.space_group_name_H-M   'P 1'
#
loop_
_entity.id
_entity.type
_entity.pdbx_description
1 polymer ?
#
loop_
_entity_poly.entity_id
_entity_poly.type
_entity_poly.pdbx_seq_one_letter_code
_entity_poly.pdbx_strand_id
1 'polypeptide(L)'
;LTINLITDSSRFLFLVGYGGSLWKFVTLLLPKALNCLPDAPQNQLHSSCFLVSSSLNSVMEVRRSPESFQLQHSESRPSSIGETRSRNSLRTFRSISTSFTTSFDRLTSFGNIRFDREVRSKGLGYLKCMIDRNPVFLHLWNEILVMLCVIATSLDPLFCYTLLVDEGKQCVGFDNKMRKVVVIVRSIIDFLYIFLIVCHFHFGYSTFYNANPDEADDGVCTRAWKFFFSYFTVDVLSVLPLPQVVVLILIPSLRGNGFIYAVRSLKYILIVQYLPRVFRIYSFLKKVRWTSSILPESAGAKAAFNLFLYMLASHVIGAFWYLFTVERKTTCWEESYTNWPLNCNYVGNLSANLSADTICSPKAENASNSFDFGIFKDALRIVGSRKIVKKLSLCFWWGLQKLSSLGQDLKTSNHLWEVYFAVTITISGLILFALLVGNLQTYLQSTIARLEEMRLKGQDIELWMAYHSLPSKLKKKIKKYERYKWQETKGVDVEQVLRNLPRDLRRDTKRHLFSTPLLRVSKLQNMDKRLLDAICDYLKPVLYIERSFIVQEGEPLDEMVFIIQGKVMIYSKRDSEGADGSSGSGWLTKGDFYGEDLLDWALRNPTSTTVPISTKTIRAHTKVEAFVLMADDLKTVVSKFWWLFSRNSPSLKAIWAPWAALALQLAWRRYQKSKNEKDKCKFQLAIERRNAIKNSNTRLLNSNLARVLRVLKLKAKKAQAESSRV
;
A
#
# COMPACT_ATOMS: atom_id res chain seq x y z
N LEU A 1 37.03 8.69 -17.80
CA LEU A 1 36.98 8.25 -19.22
C LEU A 1 35.58 8.34 -19.85
N THR A 2 34.48 8.25 -19.09
CA THR A 2 33.08 8.42 -19.58
C THR A 2 32.68 9.86 -19.90
N ILE A 3 33.52 10.85 -19.54
CA ILE A 3 33.28 12.29 -19.78
C ILE A 3 33.91 12.74 -21.12
N ASN A 4 34.88 12.02 -21.68
CA ASN A 4 35.56 12.40 -22.93
C ASN A 4 34.83 11.95 -24.21
N LEU A 5 33.66 11.32 -24.10
CA LEU A 5 32.80 10.98 -25.24
C LEU A 5 31.71 12.04 -25.50
N ILE A 6 31.73 13.17 -24.76
CA ILE A 6 30.72 14.24 -24.82
C ILE A 6 31.22 15.48 -25.59
N THR A 7 32.45 15.46 -26.14
CA THR A 7 33.08 16.62 -26.81
C THR A 7 32.92 16.63 -28.34
N ASP A 8 31.74 16.30 -28.87
CA ASP A 8 31.42 16.58 -30.29
C ASP A 8 30.09 17.37 -30.38
N SER A 9 30.26 18.69 -30.44
CA SER A 9 29.29 19.75 -30.16
C SER A 9 28.24 19.99 -31.26
N SER A 10 28.04 19.04 -32.18
CA SER A 10 27.05 19.15 -33.26
C SER A 10 25.85 18.21 -33.15
N ARG A 11 25.82 17.29 -32.17
CA ARG A 11 24.81 16.20 -32.09
C ARG A 11 23.89 16.22 -30.87
N PHE A 12 24.02 17.22 -29.99
CA PHE A 12 23.16 17.39 -28.81
C PHE A 12 21.80 18.05 -29.11
N LEU A 13 21.60 18.60 -30.32
CA LEU A 13 20.37 19.28 -30.73
C LEU A 13 19.16 18.34 -30.95
N PHE A 14 19.35 17.02 -31.03
CA PHE A 14 18.24 16.07 -31.21
C PHE A 14 17.55 15.68 -29.89
N LEU A 15 18.27 15.75 -28.75
CA LEU A 15 17.67 15.64 -27.41
C LEU A 15 16.75 16.83 -27.09
N VAL A 16 16.96 17.98 -27.76
CA VAL A 16 16.20 19.22 -27.60
C VAL A 16 14.82 19.17 -28.28
N GLY A 17 14.56 18.25 -29.22
CA GLY A 17 13.24 18.13 -29.87
C GLY A 17 12.18 17.48 -28.98
N TYR A 18 12.49 16.33 -28.39
CA TYR A 18 11.61 15.63 -27.42
C TYR A 18 11.72 16.23 -26.02
N GLY A 19 12.94 16.62 -25.61
CA GLY A 19 13.19 17.39 -24.40
C GLY A 19 12.64 18.81 -24.48
N GLY A 20 12.35 19.36 -25.66
CA GLY A 20 11.88 20.74 -25.82
C GLY A 20 10.49 20.99 -25.23
N SER A 21 9.57 20.03 -25.32
CA SER A 21 8.24 20.14 -24.69
C SER A 21 8.30 19.87 -23.19
N LEU A 22 9.14 18.92 -22.74
CA LEU A 22 9.31 18.62 -21.32
C LEU A 22 10.14 19.70 -20.61
N TRP A 23 11.14 20.26 -21.26
CA TRP A 23 11.95 21.39 -20.81
C TRP A 23 11.14 22.67 -20.84
N LYS A 24 10.33 22.94 -21.88
CA LYS A 24 9.36 24.05 -21.86
C LYS A 24 8.35 23.90 -20.71
N PHE A 25 7.91 22.68 -20.41
CA PHE A 25 7.01 22.37 -19.30
C PHE A 25 7.71 22.56 -17.93
N VAL A 26 8.95 22.10 -17.78
CA VAL A 26 9.80 22.29 -16.59
C VAL A 26 10.15 23.78 -16.41
N THR A 27 10.47 24.53 -17.48
CA THR A 27 10.73 25.99 -17.43
C THR A 27 9.47 26.83 -17.25
N LEU A 28 8.28 26.30 -17.54
CA LEU A 28 6.98 26.93 -17.19
C LEU A 28 6.61 26.71 -15.72
N LEU A 29 7.13 25.65 -15.08
CA LEU A 29 6.84 25.27 -13.70
C LEU A 29 7.88 25.75 -12.70
N LEU A 30 9.16 25.82 -13.08
CA LEU A 30 10.26 26.33 -12.25
C LEU A 30 9.97 27.74 -11.69
N PRO A 31 9.45 28.71 -12.46
CA PRO A 31 9.14 30.04 -11.96
C PRO A 31 8.02 30.03 -10.90
N LYS A 32 7.02 29.14 -11.06
CA LYS A 32 5.92 28.99 -10.09
C LYS A 32 6.38 28.32 -8.79
N ALA A 33 7.41 27.48 -8.86
CA ALA A 33 8.05 26.85 -7.69
C ALA A 33 9.09 27.77 -7.02
N LEU A 34 9.77 28.64 -7.78
CA LEU A 34 10.70 29.64 -7.24
C LEU A 34 9.99 30.81 -6.53
N ASN A 35 8.77 31.16 -6.95
CA ASN A 35 7.93 32.17 -6.28
C ASN A 35 7.45 31.79 -4.86
N CYS A 36 7.93 30.66 -4.32
CA CYS A 36 7.57 30.07 -3.04
C CYS A 36 8.69 30.16 -1.99
N LEU A 37 9.84 30.77 -2.29
CA LEU A 37 10.88 31.02 -1.29
C LEU A 37 10.46 32.18 -0.37
N PRO A 38 10.50 32.03 0.97
CA PRO A 38 10.28 33.14 1.89
C PRO A 38 11.47 34.11 1.85
N ASP A 39 11.18 35.40 1.99
CA ASP A 39 12.11 36.53 1.92
C ASP A 39 13.38 36.30 2.78
N ALA A 40 14.45 35.82 2.14
CA ALA A 40 15.80 35.93 2.66
C ALA A 40 16.45 37.16 2.01
N PRO A 41 17.25 37.95 2.77
CA PRO A 41 17.73 39.25 2.31
C PRO A 41 18.54 39.11 1.02
N GLN A 42 18.14 39.87 -0.01
CA GLN A 42 18.63 39.83 -1.40
C GLN A 42 20.16 39.93 -1.56
N ASN A 43 20.91 40.30 -0.51
CA ASN A 43 22.35 40.48 -0.57
C ASN A 43 23.19 39.22 -0.30
N GLN A 44 22.60 38.09 0.10
CA GLN A 44 23.34 36.82 0.25
C GLN A 44 23.05 35.76 -0.83
N LEU A 45 21.95 35.87 -1.60
CA LEU A 45 21.69 34.98 -2.73
C LEU A 45 22.52 35.32 -3.97
N HIS A 46 22.89 36.59 -4.15
CA HIS A 46 23.71 37.01 -5.28
C HIS A 46 25.10 36.36 -5.24
N SER A 47 25.68 36.11 -4.07
CA SER A 47 27.04 35.53 -3.95
C SER A 47 27.07 34.01 -4.19
N SER A 48 26.02 33.29 -3.82
CA SER A 48 25.94 31.82 -4.01
C SER A 48 25.51 31.43 -5.42
N CYS A 49 24.64 32.22 -6.08
CA CYS A 49 24.34 32.07 -7.50
C CYS A 49 25.49 32.55 -8.40
N PHE A 50 26.26 33.58 -7.99
CA PHE A 50 27.48 33.96 -8.73
C PHE A 50 28.55 32.88 -8.67
N LEU A 51 28.70 32.13 -7.58
CA LEU A 51 29.72 31.08 -7.49
C LEU A 51 29.38 29.87 -8.38
N VAL A 52 28.10 29.48 -8.48
CA VAL A 52 27.68 28.39 -9.40
C VAL A 52 27.69 28.86 -10.86
N SER A 53 27.33 30.12 -11.13
CA SER A 53 27.44 30.73 -12.48
C SER A 53 28.88 31.00 -12.90
N SER A 54 29.77 31.40 -11.98
CA SER A 54 31.17 31.73 -12.29
C SER A 54 32.02 30.48 -12.42
N SER A 55 31.72 29.39 -11.69
CA SER A 55 32.38 28.09 -11.90
C SER A 55 31.98 27.43 -13.23
N LEU A 56 30.80 27.74 -13.79
CA LEU A 56 30.38 27.29 -15.12
C LEU A 56 30.88 28.21 -16.26
N ASN A 57 30.99 29.52 -16.01
CA ASN A 57 31.57 30.46 -16.99
C ASN A 57 33.11 30.42 -17.03
N SER A 58 33.79 30.09 -15.93
CA SER A 58 35.26 29.91 -15.93
C SER A 58 35.74 28.67 -16.70
N VAL A 59 34.83 27.73 -17.00
CA VAL A 59 35.09 26.60 -17.91
C VAL A 59 34.84 27.00 -19.38
N MET A 60 34.11 28.09 -19.63
CA MET A 60 33.81 28.59 -20.99
C MET A 60 34.72 29.74 -21.45
N GLU A 61 35.58 30.30 -20.60
CA GLU A 61 36.38 31.48 -20.95
C GLU A 61 37.87 31.29 -20.63
N VAL A 62 38.54 30.45 -21.43
CA VAL A 62 40.00 30.46 -21.58
C VAL A 62 40.35 30.92 -22.99
N ARG A 63 40.79 32.18 -23.04
CA ARG A 63 41.52 32.94 -24.08
C ARG A 63 40.84 33.18 -25.44
N ARG A 64 40.26 34.37 -25.56
CA ARG A 64 40.54 35.26 -26.69
C ARG A 64 41.13 36.57 -26.18
N SER A 65 42.36 36.86 -26.56
CA SER A 65 42.92 38.22 -26.65
C SER A 65 43.77 38.29 -27.92
N PRO A 66 43.82 39.44 -28.61
CA PRO A 66 44.24 39.53 -30.01
C PRO A 66 45.67 40.08 -30.13
N GLU A 67 46.58 39.34 -30.76
CA GLU A 67 47.82 39.91 -31.28
C GLU A 67 48.12 39.35 -32.68
N SER A 68 48.35 40.29 -33.59
CA SER A 68 48.75 40.15 -34.98
C SER A 68 50.16 39.61 -35.12
N PHE A 69 50.39 38.59 -35.96
CA PHE A 69 51.66 38.45 -36.68
C PHE A 69 51.47 37.68 -38.00
N GLN A 70 52.08 38.22 -39.05
CA GLN A 70 51.98 37.85 -40.47
C GLN A 70 52.96 36.72 -40.87
N LEU A 71 52.60 36.03 -41.96
CA LEU A 71 53.43 35.35 -42.98
C LEU A 71 54.30 34.14 -42.59
N GLN A 72 54.03 32.95 -43.19
CA GLN A 72 54.69 32.54 -44.44
C GLN A 72 54.10 31.23 -45.03
N HIS A 73 54.11 31.18 -46.37
CA HIS A 73 53.76 30.08 -47.26
C HIS A 73 54.62 28.82 -47.07
N SER A 74 54.01 27.63 -47.22
CA SER A 74 54.56 26.60 -48.12
C SER A 74 53.46 25.63 -48.57
N GLU A 75 53.28 25.56 -49.89
CA GLU A 75 52.36 24.67 -50.59
C GLU A 75 52.77 23.19 -50.49
N SER A 76 51.79 22.31 -50.32
CA SER A 76 51.79 20.99 -50.96
C SER A 76 50.35 20.46 -51.07
N ARG A 77 49.83 20.39 -52.31
CA ARG A 77 48.53 19.76 -52.64
C ARG A 77 48.54 18.26 -52.33
N PRO A 78 47.38 17.66 -52.03
CA PRO A 78 46.88 16.68 -53.00
C PRO A 78 45.35 16.67 -53.23
N SER A 79 45.00 16.47 -54.51
CA SER A 79 43.84 15.74 -55.07
C SER A 79 42.42 15.95 -54.53
N SER A 80 41.63 16.61 -55.37
CA SER A 80 40.18 16.87 -55.29
C SER A 80 39.32 15.65 -55.67
N ILE A 81 39.09 14.67 -54.77
CA ILE A 81 38.02 13.65 -54.94
C ILE A 81 37.23 13.40 -53.62
N GLY A 82 37.48 14.15 -52.54
CA GLY A 82 36.82 13.98 -51.23
C GLY A 82 35.63 14.91 -50.92
N GLU A 83 35.53 16.08 -51.57
CA GLU A 83 34.61 17.13 -51.13
C GLU A 83 33.18 17.03 -51.68
N THR A 84 32.96 16.33 -52.79
CA THR A 84 31.63 16.20 -53.40
C THR A 84 30.71 15.23 -52.64
N ARG A 85 31.26 14.19 -51.99
CA ARG A 85 30.45 13.18 -51.26
C ARG A 85 30.08 13.60 -49.83
N SER A 86 30.93 14.39 -49.17
CA SER A 86 30.63 14.99 -47.85
C SER A 86 29.49 16.03 -47.96
N ARG A 87 29.53 16.88 -48.99
CA ARG A 87 28.43 17.81 -49.34
C ARG A 87 27.13 17.08 -49.67
N ASN A 88 27.21 15.92 -50.33
CA ASN A 88 26.02 15.12 -50.59
C ASN A 88 25.43 14.54 -49.30
N SER A 89 26.24 14.03 -48.37
CA SER A 89 25.72 13.55 -47.07
C SER A 89 25.13 14.67 -46.21
N LEU A 90 25.76 15.85 -46.19
CA LEU A 90 25.23 17.05 -45.52
C LEU A 90 23.96 17.58 -46.18
N ARG A 91 23.83 17.44 -47.51
CA ARG A 91 22.58 17.74 -48.24
C ARG A 91 21.50 16.68 -47.98
N THR A 92 21.85 15.40 -47.85
CA THR A 92 20.89 14.34 -47.48
C THR A 92 20.45 14.51 -46.03
N PHE A 93 21.34 14.88 -45.10
CA PHE A 93 21.02 15.18 -43.70
C PHE A 93 20.23 16.49 -43.57
N ARG A 94 20.54 17.53 -44.35
CA ARG A 94 19.67 18.72 -44.43
C ARG A 94 18.32 18.37 -45.02
N SER A 95 18.25 17.56 -46.09
CA SER A 95 17.01 17.12 -46.73
C SER A 95 16.15 16.28 -45.80
N ILE A 96 16.75 15.34 -45.04
CA ILE A 96 16.08 14.53 -44.03
C ILE A 96 15.69 15.37 -42.83
N SER A 97 16.56 16.27 -42.35
CA SER A 97 16.22 17.22 -41.29
C SER A 97 15.09 18.14 -41.72
N THR A 98 15.07 18.62 -42.96
CA THR A 98 13.99 19.46 -43.49
C THR A 98 12.73 18.64 -43.75
N SER A 99 12.84 17.36 -44.10
CA SER A 99 11.72 16.43 -44.30
C SER A 99 11.12 15.98 -42.96
N PHE A 100 11.96 15.81 -41.93
CA PHE A 100 11.54 15.52 -40.56
C PHE A 100 11.02 16.78 -39.87
N THR A 101 11.61 17.95 -40.08
CA THR A 101 11.02 19.21 -39.60
C THR A 101 9.75 19.52 -40.35
N THR A 102 9.63 19.31 -41.67
CA THR A 102 8.34 19.49 -42.37
C THR A 102 7.32 18.40 -42.06
N SER A 103 7.73 17.18 -41.70
CA SER A 103 6.82 16.12 -41.22
C SER A 103 6.44 16.30 -39.76
N PHE A 104 7.34 16.79 -38.92
CA PHE A 104 7.10 17.20 -37.53
C PHE A 104 6.27 18.48 -37.50
N ASP A 105 6.53 19.44 -38.39
CA ASP A 105 5.72 20.64 -38.63
C ASP A 105 4.36 20.26 -39.20
N ARG A 106 4.24 19.20 -40.03
CA ARG A 106 2.94 18.62 -40.43
C ARG A 106 2.23 17.91 -39.27
N LEU A 107 2.95 17.19 -38.41
CA LEU A 107 2.44 16.54 -37.20
C LEU A 107 2.07 17.56 -36.09
N THR A 108 2.76 18.70 -36.00
CA THR A 108 2.38 19.84 -35.18
C THR A 108 1.38 20.74 -35.90
N SER A 109 1.23 20.64 -37.23
CA SER A 109 0.12 21.23 -37.99
C SER A 109 -1.18 20.44 -37.88
N PHE A 110 -1.13 19.17 -37.43
CA PHE A 110 -2.31 18.54 -36.81
C PHE A 110 -2.72 19.26 -35.51
N GLY A 111 -1.80 20.00 -34.88
CA GLY A 111 -2.10 21.00 -33.86
C GLY A 111 -2.65 22.32 -34.40
N ASN A 112 -2.78 22.46 -35.73
CA ASN A 112 -3.44 23.57 -36.42
C ASN A 112 -4.77 23.16 -37.07
N ILE A 113 -5.21 21.91 -36.90
CA ILE A 113 -6.66 21.65 -36.88
C ILE A 113 -7.16 22.45 -35.68
N ARG A 114 -7.98 23.46 -35.95
CA ARG A 114 -8.65 24.30 -34.98
C ARG A 114 -9.67 23.45 -34.21
N PHE A 115 -9.19 22.46 -33.45
CA PHE A 115 -9.97 21.75 -32.45
C PHE A 115 -10.19 22.77 -31.34
N ASP A 116 -11.42 23.28 -31.35
CA ASP A 116 -11.83 24.45 -30.62
C ASP A 116 -11.33 24.40 -29.17
N ARG A 117 -10.83 25.53 -28.66
CA ARG A 117 -10.32 25.68 -27.28
C ARG A 117 -11.42 25.29 -26.26
N GLU A 118 -12.67 25.36 -26.71
CA GLU A 118 -13.90 24.84 -26.11
C GLU A 118 -13.87 23.32 -25.85
N VAL A 119 -13.41 22.48 -26.79
CA VAL A 119 -13.44 21.00 -26.68
C VAL A 119 -12.37 20.47 -25.73
N ARG A 120 -11.17 21.08 -25.70
CA ARG A 120 -10.09 20.72 -24.78
C ARG A 120 -10.42 21.11 -23.34
N SER A 121 -11.06 22.26 -23.12
CA SER A 121 -11.46 22.71 -21.79
C SER A 121 -12.71 21.97 -21.28
N LYS A 122 -13.70 21.68 -22.15
CA LYS A 122 -14.89 20.92 -21.80
C LYS A 122 -14.63 19.42 -21.62
N GLY A 123 -13.79 18.81 -22.46
CA GLY A 123 -13.47 17.38 -22.38
C GLY A 123 -12.62 17.01 -21.15
N LEU A 124 -11.55 17.78 -20.88
CA LEU A 124 -10.74 17.61 -19.67
C LEU A 124 -11.50 18.06 -18.42
N GLY A 125 -12.34 19.10 -18.53
CA GLY A 125 -13.21 19.57 -17.45
C GLY A 125 -14.30 18.55 -17.07
N TYR A 126 -14.89 17.87 -18.05
CA TYR A 126 -15.85 16.78 -17.82
C TYR A 126 -15.19 15.57 -17.16
N LEU A 127 -14.00 15.17 -17.62
CA LEU A 127 -13.22 14.11 -16.96
C LEU A 127 -12.87 14.48 -15.51
N LYS A 128 -12.44 15.73 -15.26
CA LYS A 128 -12.14 16.23 -13.91
C LYS A 128 -13.36 16.17 -12.99
N CYS A 129 -14.50 16.66 -13.46
CA CYS A 129 -15.76 16.62 -12.72
C CYS A 129 -16.23 15.18 -12.44
N MET A 130 -15.96 14.24 -13.36
CA MET A 130 -16.25 12.82 -13.18
C MET A 130 -15.32 12.15 -12.16
N ILE A 131 -14.02 12.51 -12.16
CA ILE A 131 -12.99 11.98 -11.24
C ILE A 131 -13.20 12.50 -9.82
N ASP A 132 -13.33 13.81 -9.64
CA ASP A 132 -13.45 14.44 -8.32
C ASP A 132 -14.75 14.05 -7.61
N ARG A 133 -15.79 13.70 -8.38
CA ARG A 133 -17.10 13.30 -7.85
C ARG A 133 -17.18 11.81 -7.49
N ASN A 134 -16.18 10.99 -7.86
CA ASN A 134 -16.24 9.54 -7.69
C ASN A 134 -14.92 8.93 -7.18
N PRO A 135 -14.76 8.72 -5.86
CA PRO A 135 -13.52 8.17 -5.27
C PRO A 135 -13.16 6.77 -5.78
N VAL A 136 -14.15 6.01 -6.27
CA VAL A 136 -13.96 4.70 -6.92
C VAL A 136 -13.21 4.83 -8.23
N PHE A 137 -13.47 5.89 -9.00
CA PHE A 137 -12.77 6.12 -10.26
C PHE A 137 -11.32 6.50 -10.00
N LEU A 138 -11.05 7.34 -9.00
CA LEU A 138 -9.69 7.66 -8.53
C LEU A 138 -8.84 6.40 -8.26
N HIS A 139 -9.45 5.43 -7.58
CA HIS A 139 -8.84 4.16 -7.23
C HIS A 139 -8.57 3.29 -8.48
N LEU A 140 -9.55 3.16 -9.38
CA LEU A 140 -9.40 2.42 -10.63
C LEU A 140 -8.30 3.01 -11.53
N TRP A 141 -8.15 4.34 -11.56
CA TRP A 141 -7.07 5.00 -12.29
C TRP A 141 -5.70 4.66 -11.76
N ASN A 142 -5.58 4.61 -10.43
CA ASN A 142 -4.34 4.20 -9.78
C ASN A 142 -4.00 2.73 -10.08
N GLU A 143 -5.00 1.84 -10.14
CA GLU A 143 -4.80 0.45 -10.56
C GLU A 143 -4.27 0.32 -11.97
N ILE A 144 -4.91 1.01 -12.91
CA ILE A 144 -4.53 1.00 -14.33
C ILE A 144 -3.08 1.49 -14.49
N LEU A 145 -2.70 2.51 -13.71
CA LEU A 145 -1.33 3.03 -13.68
C LEU A 145 -0.31 1.97 -13.24
N VAL A 146 -0.58 1.20 -12.18
CA VAL A 146 0.32 0.11 -11.74
C VAL A 146 0.46 -0.94 -12.83
N MET A 147 -0.67 -1.39 -13.37
CA MET A 147 -0.69 -2.46 -14.35
C MET A 147 0.08 -2.07 -15.61
N LEU A 148 -0.10 -0.84 -16.10
CA LEU A 148 0.68 -0.32 -17.23
C LEU A 148 2.17 -0.22 -16.89
N CYS A 149 2.52 0.14 -15.66
CA CYS A 149 3.90 0.25 -15.18
C CYS A 149 4.60 -1.12 -15.12
N VAL A 150 3.89 -2.13 -14.62
CA VAL A 150 4.33 -3.52 -14.59
C VAL A 150 4.50 -4.08 -16.01
N ILE A 151 3.54 -3.83 -16.89
CA ILE A 151 3.63 -4.22 -18.31
C ILE A 151 4.84 -3.54 -18.97
N ALA A 152 5.02 -2.23 -18.79
CA ALA A 152 6.16 -1.50 -19.34
C ALA A 152 7.50 -2.12 -18.90
N THR A 153 7.63 -2.40 -17.60
CA THR A 153 8.84 -2.98 -17.00
C THR A 153 9.10 -4.42 -17.47
N SER A 154 8.05 -5.19 -17.78
CA SER A 154 8.16 -6.53 -18.37
C SER A 154 8.63 -6.53 -19.83
N LEU A 155 8.42 -5.42 -20.56
CA LEU A 155 8.82 -5.29 -21.96
C LEU A 155 10.26 -4.82 -22.13
N ASP A 156 10.85 -4.17 -21.12
CA ASP A 156 12.20 -3.61 -21.20
C ASP A 156 13.31 -4.63 -21.49
N PRO A 157 13.30 -5.85 -20.91
CA PRO A 157 14.32 -6.85 -21.24
C PRO A 157 14.29 -7.29 -22.71
N LEU A 158 13.20 -7.01 -23.45
CA LEU A 158 13.12 -7.35 -24.88
C LEU A 158 14.15 -6.61 -25.73
N PHE A 159 14.64 -5.45 -25.29
CA PHE A 159 15.71 -4.72 -25.98
C PHE A 159 17.01 -5.53 -26.06
N CYS A 160 17.30 -6.39 -25.08
CA CYS A 160 18.49 -7.25 -25.08
C CYS A 160 18.50 -8.25 -26.25
N TYR A 161 17.32 -8.74 -26.66
CA TYR A 161 17.18 -9.72 -27.72
C TYR A 161 17.17 -9.13 -29.14
N THR A 162 17.24 -7.80 -29.27
CA THR A 162 17.23 -7.10 -30.57
C THR A 162 18.51 -7.32 -31.39
N LEU A 163 19.61 -7.67 -30.72
CA LEU A 163 20.87 -8.02 -31.34
C LEU A 163 20.79 -9.44 -31.93
N LEU A 164 21.46 -9.62 -33.06
CA LEU A 164 21.58 -10.88 -33.78
C LEU A 164 23.05 -11.09 -34.14
N VAL A 165 23.55 -12.28 -33.83
CA VAL A 165 24.88 -12.73 -34.26
C VAL A 165 24.71 -13.55 -35.55
N ASP A 166 25.36 -13.14 -36.63
CA ASP A 166 25.43 -13.92 -37.86
C ASP A 166 26.74 -14.70 -37.85
N GLU A 167 26.67 -16.01 -37.62
CA GLU A 167 27.86 -16.88 -37.55
C GLU A 167 28.52 -17.04 -38.93
N GLY A 168 27.74 -17.07 -40.01
CA GLY A 168 28.28 -17.23 -41.37
C GLY A 168 29.08 -16.02 -41.84
N LYS A 169 28.73 -14.82 -41.36
CA LYS A 169 29.42 -13.55 -41.65
C LYS A 169 30.30 -13.05 -40.51
N GLN A 170 30.35 -13.77 -39.39
CA GLN A 170 31.10 -13.42 -38.18
C GLN A 170 30.90 -11.96 -37.76
N CYS A 171 29.64 -11.56 -37.62
CA CYS A 171 29.28 -10.17 -37.35
C CYS A 171 28.05 -10.05 -36.46
N VAL A 172 27.87 -8.86 -35.89
CA VAL A 172 26.71 -8.49 -35.09
C VAL A 172 25.89 -7.45 -35.84
N GLY A 173 24.58 -7.67 -35.85
CA GLY A 173 23.60 -6.76 -36.41
C GLY A 173 22.35 -6.69 -35.54
N PHE A 174 21.36 -5.95 -36.03
CA PHE A 174 20.03 -5.94 -35.42
C PHE A 174 19.07 -6.82 -36.21
N ASP A 175 18.23 -7.57 -35.51
CA ASP A 175 17.04 -8.14 -36.14
C ASP A 175 16.03 -7.01 -36.42
N ASN A 176 15.92 -6.64 -37.68
CA ASN A 176 15.04 -5.55 -38.13
C ASN A 176 13.58 -5.74 -37.73
N LYS A 177 13.08 -6.99 -37.71
CA LYS A 177 11.69 -7.28 -37.34
C LYS A 177 11.52 -7.10 -35.83
N MET A 178 12.38 -7.73 -35.05
CA MET A 178 12.31 -7.65 -33.58
C MET A 178 12.53 -6.23 -33.08
N ARG A 179 13.53 -5.53 -33.60
CA ARG A 179 13.82 -4.13 -33.28
C ARG A 179 12.62 -3.21 -33.49
N LYS A 180 11.95 -3.29 -34.65
CA LYS A 180 10.77 -2.47 -34.94
C LYS A 180 9.62 -2.78 -33.98
N VAL A 181 9.34 -4.07 -33.75
CA VAL A 181 8.25 -4.50 -32.87
C VAL A 181 8.46 -4.00 -31.44
N VAL A 182 9.64 -4.22 -30.85
CA VAL A 182 9.94 -3.80 -29.47
C VAL A 182 9.84 -2.28 -29.33
N VAL A 183 10.39 -1.51 -30.29
CA VAL A 183 10.31 -0.05 -30.26
C VAL A 183 8.86 0.45 -30.38
N ILE A 184 8.06 -0.11 -31.30
CA ILE A 184 6.65 0.29 -31.48
C ILE A 184 5.84 0.00 -30.21
N VAL A 185 5.88 -1.25 -29.73
CA VAL A 185 5.12 -1.66 -28.54
C VAL A 185 5.53 -0.81 -27.33
N ARG A 186 6.83 -0.60 -27.12
CA ARG A 186 7.30 0.22 -26.01
C ARG A 186 6.90 1.68 -26.13
N SER A 187 6.92 2.25 -27.34
CA SER A 187 6.52 3.64 -27.58
C SER A 187 5.03 3.88 -27.34
N ILE A 188 4.17 2.90 -27.67
CA ILE A 188 2.73 2.96 -27.37
C ILE A 188 2.52 3.03 -25.84
N ILE A 189 3.21 2.18 -25.09
CA ILE A 189 3.11 2.17 -23.62
C ILE A 189 3.65 3.47 -23.00
N ASP A 190 4.76 4.02 -23.51
CA ASP A 190 5.26 5.34 -23.05
C ASP A 190 4.28 6.46 -23.36
N PHE A 191 3.65 6.45 -24.53
CA PHE A 191 2.63 7.45 -24.88
C PHE A 191 1.42 7.39 -23.95
N LEU A 192 0.86 6.19 -23.75
CA LEU A 192 -0.23 5.97 -22.80
C LEU A 192 0.18 6.45 -21.41
N TYR A 193 1.42 6.16 -21.00
CA TYR A 193 1.88 6.53 -19.68
C TYR A 193 2.08 8.05 -19.53
N ILE A 194 2.66 8.73 -20.51
CA ILE A 194 2.75 10.20 -20.56
C ILE A 194 1.36 10.82 -20.46
N PHE A 195 0.41 10.32 -21.24
CA PHE A 195 -0.98 10.78 -21.21
C PHE A 195 -1.55 10.69 -19.79
N LEU A 196 -1.33 9.57 -19.10
CA LEU A 196 -1.79 9.39 -17.73
C LEU A 196 -1.10 10.31 -16.71
N ILE A 197 0.20 10.60 -16.86
CA ILE A 197 0.89 11.60 -15.99
C ILE A 197 0.31 12.99 -16.22
N VAL A 198 0.11 13.38 -17.48
CA VAL A 198 -0.47 14.69 -17.83
C VAL A 198 -1.87 14.82 -17.24
N CYS A 199 -2.69 13.77 -17.36
CA CYS A 199 -3.98 13.66 -16.70
C CYS A 199 -3.86 13.80 -15.17
N HIS A 200 -2.95 13.05 -14.53
CA HIS A 200 -2.72 13.10 -13.09
C HIS A 200 -2.37 14.52 -12.60
N PHE A 201 -1.54 15.23 -13.36
CA PHE A 201 -1.17 16.61 -13.06
C PHE A 201 -2.35 17.58 -13.26
N HIS A 202 -3.16 17.39 -14.30
CA HIS A 202 -4.31 18.25 -14.61
C HIS A 202 -5.51 18.06 -13.66
N PHE A 203 -5.71 16.83 -13.16
CA PHE A 203 -6.87 16.48 -12.33
C PHE A 203 -6.74 16.88 -10.86
N GLY A 204 -5.57 17.32 -10.42
CA GLY A 204 -5.43 18.01 -9.15
C GLY A 204 -4.66 17.21 -8.11
N TYR A 205 -3.55 17.81 -7.72
CA TYR A 205 -2.62 17.45 -6.65
C TYR A 205 -3.27 17.29 -5.26
N SER A 206 -4.41 17.94 -4.98
CA SER A 206 -5.02 18.00 -3.65
C SER A 206 -5.78 16.74 -3.23
N THR A 207 -6.28 15.93 -4.17
CA THR A 207 -7.18 14.82 -3.85
C THR A 207 -6.46 13.47 -3.72
N PHE A 208 -5.28 13.32 -4.33
CA PHE A 208 -4.57 12.03 -4.44
C PHE A 208 -3.49 11.78 -3.38
N TYR A 209 -2.97 12.82 -2.72
CA TYR A 209 -1.88 12.69 -1.73
C TYR A 209 -2.31 12.99 -0.28
N ASN A 210 -3.51 13.54 -0.09
CA ASN A 210 -4.10 13.78 1.24
C ASN A 210 -4.77 12.50 1.78
N ALA A 211 -4.06 11.37 1.78
CA ALA A 211 -4.55 10.12 2.36
C ALA A 211 -4.18 9.96 3.85
N ASN A 212 -3.32 10.83 4.39
CA ASN A 212 -3.05 10.93 5.82
C ASN A 212 -3.67 12.22 6.37
N PRO A 213 -4.85 12.15 7.01
CA PRO A 213 -5.41 13.28 7.73
C PRO A 213 -4.63 13.63 9.01
N ASP A 214 -3.68 12.79 9.44
CA ASP A 214 -2.94 12.93 10.72
C ASP A 214 -1.55 13.58 10.58
N GLU A 215 -1.10 13.92 9.37
CA GLU A 215 0.21 14.54 9.17
C GLU A 215 0.07 16.07 9.22
N ALA A 216 0.86 16.71 10.09
CA ALA A 216 0.81 18.16 10.34
C ALA A 216 0.79 18.96 9.04
N ASP A 217 -0.01 20.03 9.00
CA ASP A 217 -0.26 20.86 7.82
C ASP A 217 1.02 21.60 7.37
N ASP A 218 1.87 20.87 6.64
CA ASP A 218 3.01 21.43 5.94
C ASP A 218 2.49 22.34 4.83
N GLY A 219 2.83 23.63 4.90
CA GLY A 219 2.40 24.66 3.97
C GLY A 219 2.57 24.27 2.49
N VAL A 220 1.71 24.86 1.65
CA VAL A 220 1.55 24.54 0.22
C VAL A 220 2.88 24.50 -0.55
N CYS A 221 3.82 25.40 -0.23
CA CYS A 221 5.14 25.46 -0.87
C CYS A 221 6.05 24.28 -0.49
N THR A 222 6.11 23.88 0.79
CA THR A 222 6.90 22.73 1.25
C THR A 222 6.40 21.43 0.61
N ARG A 223 5.07 21.31 0.48
CA ARG A 223 4.42 20.17 -0.17
C ARG A 223 4.72 20.11 -1.68
N ALA A 224 4.66 21.25 -2.38
CA ALA A 224 4.98 21.34 -3.80
C ALA A 224 6.46 21.03 -4.09
N TRP A 225 7.36 21.49 -3.23
CA TRP A 225 8.80 21.27 -3.36
C TRP A 225 9.20 19.82 -3.11
N LYS A 226 8.65 19.18 -2.07
CA LYS A 226 8.80 17.73 -1.83
C LYS A 226 8.31 16.90 -3.02
N PHE A 227 7.20 17.30 -3.64
CA PHE A 227 6.65 16.60 -4.82
C PHE A 227 7.56 16.71 -6.06
N PHE A 228 8.06 17.91 -6.37
CA PHE A 228 8.84 18.16 -7.58
C PHE A 228 10.19 17.42 -7.57
N PHE A 229 10.87 17.45 -6.42
CA PHE A 229 12.20 16.84 -6.29
C PHE A 229 12.19 15.35 -5.90
N SER A 230 11.10 14.83 -5.31
CA SER A 230 11.05 13.42 -4.90
C SER A 230 10.33 12.53 -5.92
N TYR A 231 9.04 12.74 -6.15
CA TYR A 231 8.20 11.81 -6.92
C TYR A 231 8.13 12.16 -8.41
N PHE A 232 7.97 13.45 -8.73
CA PHE A 232 7.88 13.90 -10.11
C PHE A 232 9.16 13.62 -10.90
N THR A 233 10.33 13.79 -10.26
CA THR A 233 11.63 13.51 -10.90
C THR A 233 11.76 12.02 -11.26
N VAL A 234 11.34 11.11 -10.38
CA VAL A 234 11.31 9.67 -10.65
C VAL A 234 10.34 9.34 -11.79
N ASP A 235 9.15 9.93 -11.77
CA ASP A 235 8.15 9.71 -12.81
C ASP A 235 8.68 10.16 -14.18
N VAL A 236 9.29 11.34 -14.27
CA VAL A 236 9.93 11.85 -15.49
C VAL A 236 11.05 10.94 -15.98
N LEU A 237 11.98 10.56 -15.09
CA LEU A 237 13.11 9.70 -15.45
C LEU A 237 12.63 8.33 -15.96
N SER A 238 11.55 7.77 -15.37
CA SER A 238 11.00 6.48 -15.77
C SER A 238 10.40 6.46 -17.19
N VAL A 239 9.91 7.60 -17.68
CA VAL A 239 9.24 7.75 -18.98
C VAL A 239 10.21 7.89 -20.15
N LEU A 240 11.44 8.31 -19.90
CA LEU A 240 12.37 8.66 -20.98
C LEU A 240 12.57 7.48 -21.95
N PRO A 241 12.40 7.67 -23.27
CA PRO A 241 12.54 6.60 -24.25
C PRO A 241 14.02 6.37 -24.63
N LEU A 242 14.92 6.33 -23.64
CA LEU A 242 16.36 6.21 -23.89
C LEU A 242 16.72 4.93 -24.69
N PRO A 243 16.21 3.73 -24.34
CA PRO A 243 16.49 2.52 -25.11
C PRO A 243 16.00 2.59 -26.57
N GLN A 244 14.82 3.19 -26.81
CA GLN A 244 14.23 3.32 -28.14
C GLN A 244 15.09 4.19 -29.04
N VAL A 245 15.48 5.38 -28.56
CA VAL A 245 16.31 6.32 -29.32
C VAL A 245 17.66 5.70 -29.65
N VAL A 246 18.26 5.02 -28.68
CA VAL A 246 19.60 4.43 -28.83
C VAL A 246 19.59 3.29 -29.84
N VAL A 247 18.65 2.35 -29.73
CA VAL A 247 18.57 1.15 -30.59
C VAL A 247 18.09 1.48 -32.00
N LEU A 248 17.19 2.46 -32.16
CA LEU A 248 16.61 2.81 -33.46
C LEU A 248 17.49 3.79 -34.24
N ILE A 249 18.05 4.81 -33.59
CA ILE A 249 18.69 5.96 -34.25
C ILE A 249 20.20 5.97 -34.02
N LEU A 250 20.64 5.92 -32.75
CA LEU A 250 22.04 6.17 -32.42
C LEU A 250 22.97 5.05 -32.90
N ILE A 251 22.75 3.80 -32.45
CA ILE A 251 23.65 2.67 -32.75
C ILE A 251 23.75 2.42 -34.28
N PRO A 252 22.65 2.39 -35.05
CA PRO A 252 22.73 2.15 -36.50
C PRO A 252 23.45 3.25 -37.28
N SER A 253 23.51 4.47 -36.75
CA SER A 253 24.21 5.60 -37.38
C SER A 253 25.73 5.56 -37.18
N LEU A 254 26.24 4.73 -36.26
CA LEU A 254 27.67 4.64 -35.95
C LEU A 254 28.37 3.66 -36.89
N ARG A 255 29.63 3.98 -37.25
CA ARG A 255 30.47 3.19 -38.16
C ARG A 255 31.72 2.69 -37.43
N GLY A 256 32.29 1.58 -37.92
CA GLY A 256 33.53 1.00 -37.39
C GLY A 256 33.42 0.68 -35.89
N ASN A 257 34.50 0.93 -35.14
CA ASN A 257 34.60 0.63 -33.71
C ASN A 257 33.54 1.36 -32.88
N GLY A 258 33.06 2.53 -33.32
CA GLY A 258 31.98 3.27 -32.65
C GLY A 258 30.68 2.47 -32.51
N PHE A 259 30.37 1.58 -33.46
CA PHE A 259 29.22 0.68 -33.36
C PHE A 259 29.37 -0.31 -32.20
N ILE A 260 30.54 -0.93 -32.06
CA ILE A 260 30.79 -1.94 -31.03
C ILE A 260 30.81 -1.30 -29.64
N TYR A 261 31.43 -0.13 -29.49
CA TYR A 261 31.36 0.62 -28.24
C TYR A 261 29.93 0.97 -27.84
N ALA A 262 29.08 1.35 -28.80
CA ALA A 262 27.69 1.67 -28.54
C ALA A 262 26.84 0.44 -28.19
N VAL A 263 27.07 -0.70 -28.87
CA VAL A 263 26.44 -1.98 -28.53
C VAL A 263 26.85 -2.44 -27.13
N ARG A 264 28.14 -2.34 -26.77
CA ARG A 264 28.63 -2.63 -25.41
C ARG A 264 28.04 -1.70 -24.36
N SER A 265 27.81 -0.43 -24.72
CA SER A 265 27.23 0.57 -23.82
C SER A 265 25.73 0.39 -23.58
N LEU A 266 25.03 -0.39 -24.43
CA LEU A 266 23.58 -0.61 -24.34
C LEU A 266 23.15 -1.14 -22.97
N LYS A 267 23.94 -2.04 -22.35
CA LYS A 267 23.64 -2.61 -21.02
C LYS A 267 23.49 -1.54 -19.95
N TYR A 268 24.34 -0.52 -19.95
CA TYR A 268 24.31 0.56 -18.95
C TYR A 268 23.06 1.43 -19.15
N ILE A 269 22.72 1.72 -20.40
CA ILE A 269 21.54 2.51 -20.75
C ILE A 269 20.25 1.77 -20.32
N LEU A 270 20.20 0.45 -20.54
CA LEU A 270 19.09 -0.38 -20.09
C LEU A 270 18.98 -0.38 -18.56
N ILE A 271 20.08 -0.55 -17.82
CA ILE A 271 20.08 -0.55 -16.34
C ILE A 271 19.65 0.81 -15.78
N VAL A 272 20.25 1.90 -16.26
CA VAL A 272 19.95 3.28 -15.81
C VAL A 272 18.47 3.61 -16.03
N GLN A 273 17.87 3.13 -17.12
CA GLN A 273 16.45 3.35 -17.39
C GLN A 273 15.53 2.41 -16.59
N TYR A 274 15.99 1.18 -16.30
CA TYR A 274 15.21 0.18 -15.59
C TYR A 274 15.02 0.52 -14.10
N LEU A 275 16.06 1.07 -13.44
CA LEU A 275 16.01 1.39 -12.01
C LEU A 275 14.89 2.39 -11.61
N PRO A 276 14.73 3.55 -12.28
CA PRO A 276 13.60 4.45 -12.01
C PRO A 276 12.23 3.80 -12.19
N ARG A 277 12.09 2.89 -13.17
CA ARG A 277 10.83 2.18 -13.44
C ARG A 277 10.47 1.22 -12.32
N VAL A 278 11.44 0.46 -11.80
CA VAL A 278 11.25 -0.42 -10.64
C VAL A 278 10.95 0.38 -9.37
N PHE A 279 11.71 1.45 -9.11
CA PHE A 279 11.48 2.30 -7.94
C PHE A 279 10.08 2.92 -7.93
N ARG A 280 9.58 3.28 -9.12
CA ARG A 280 8.22 3.77 -9.29
C ARG A 280 7.16 2.73 -8.94
N ILE A 281 7.30 1.48 -9.41
CA ILE A 281 6.40 0.38 -9.03
C ILE A 281 6.40 0.21 -7.50
N TYR A 282 7.57 0.23 -6.88
CA TYR A 282 7.70 0.13 -5.42
C TYR A 282 6.96 1.26 -4.69
N SER A 283 7.18 2.52 -5.10
CA SER A 283 6.49 3.69 -4.53
C SER A 283 4.96 3.54 -4.63
N PHE A 284 4.49 3.07 -5.77
CA PHE A 284 3.06 2.92 -6.01
C PHE A 284 2.45 1.76 -5.21
N LEU A 285 3.11 0.60 -5.17
CA LEU A 285 2.69 -0.55 -4.36
C LEU A 285 2.67 -0.20 -2.88
N LYS A 286 3.62 0.60 -2.40
CA LYS A 286 3.62 1.10 -1.02
C LYS A 286 2.37 1.93 -0.75
N LYS A 287 1.99 2.84 -1.65
CA LYS A 287 0.81 3.71 -1.48
C LYS A 287 -0.50 2.94 -1.55
N VAL A 288 -0.63 2.05 -2.54
CA VAL A 288 -1.81 1.20 -2.77
C VAL A 288 -2.10 0.23 -1.62
N ARG A 289 -1.05 -0.32 -0.99
CA ARG A 289 -1.18 -1.27 0.12
C ARG A 289 -1.95 -0.69 1.31
N TRP A 290 -2.02 0.63 1.46
CA TRP A 290 -2.71 1.30 2.56
C TRP A 290 -4.15 1.70 2.27
N THR A 291 -4.53 1.85 1.00
CA THR A 291 -5.81 2.47 0.62
C THR A 291 -6.77 1.55 -0.15
N SER A 292 -6.33 0.37 -0.62
CA SER A 292 -7.03 -0.29 -1.72
C SER A 292 -6.89 -1.82 -1.83
N SER A 293 -8.01 -2.44 -2.23
CA SER A 293 -8.29 -3.88 -2.51
C SER A 293 -7.55 -4.45 -3.75
N ILE A 294 -6.40 -3.89 -4.13
CA ILE A 294 -5.71 -4.19 -5.40
C ILE A 294 -5.05 -5.56 -5.43
N LEU A 295 -4.58 -6.02 -4.27
CA LEU A 295 -4.35 -7.44 -4.08
C LEU A 295 -5.72 -7.99 -3.71
N PRO A 296 -6.34 -8.86 -4.53
CA PRO A 296 -7.55 -9.55 -4.12
C PRO A 296 -7.37 -10.00 -2.68
N GLU A 297 -8.35 -9.73 -1.82
CA GLU A 297 -8.28 -10.13 -0.41
C GLU A 297 -7.96 -11.62 -0.26
N SER A 298 -8.20 -12.40 -1.33
CA SER A 298 -7.74 -13.76 -1.47
C SER A 298 -6.21 -13.87 -1.40
N ALA A 299 -5.76 -14.65 -0.42
CA ALA A 299 -4.35 -15.02 -0.25
C ALA A 299 -3.70 -15.55 -1.54
N GLY A 300 -4.47 -16.19 -2.43
CA GLY A 300 -4.00 -16.71 -3.71
C GLY A 300 -3.51 -15.64 -4.68
N ALA A 301 -4.16 -14.48 -4.76
CA ALA A 301 -3.74 -13.44 -5.70
C ALA A 301 -2.45 -12.73 -5.26
N LYS A 302 -2.25 -12.60 -3.94
CA LYS A 302 -0.98 -12.11 -3.38
C LYS A 302 0.18 -13.07 -3.67
N ALA A 303 -0.07 -14.37 -3.57
CA ALA A 303 0.91 -15.39 -3.94
C ALA A 303 1.23 -15.34 -5.45
N ALA A 304 0.21 -15.22 -6.31
CA ALA A 304 0.39 -15.09 -7.76
C ALA A 304 1.19 -13.84 -8.14
N PHE A 305 0.92 -12.70 -7.48
CA PHE A 305 1.68 -11.46 -7.69
C PHE A 305 3.15 -11.61 -7.27
N ASN A 306 3.43 -12.22 -6.13
CA ASN A 306 4.81 -12.46 -5.68
C ASN A 306 5.55 -13.43 -6.63
N LEU A 307 4.86 -14.46 -7.12
CA LEU A 307 5.39 -15.38 -8.13
C LEU A 307 5.68 -14.64 -9.45
N PHE A 308 4.79 -13.73 -9.87
CA PHE A 308 4.98 -12.91 -11.06
C PHE A 308 6.24 -12.03 -10.94
N LEU A 309 6.49 -11.39 -9.79
CA LEU A 309 7.70 -10.60 -9.57
C LEU A 309 8.97 -11.47 -9.65
N TYR A 310 8.91 -12.68 -9.11
CA TYR A 310 10.00 -13.65 -9.20
C TYR A 310 10.26 -14.10 -10.66
N MET A 311 9.20 -14.36 -11.44
CA MET A 311 9.30 -14.65 -12.87
C MET A 311 9.84 -13.46 -13.67
N LEU A 312 9.45 -12.24 -13.32
CA LEU A 312 9.96 -11.02 -13.95
C LEU A 312 11.47 -10.85 -13.72
N ALA A 313 11.95 -11.07 -12.49
CA ALA A 313 13.38 -11.06 -12.19
C ALA A 313 14.14 -12.13 -13.01
N SER A 314 13.57 -13.32 -13.15
CA SER A 314 14.11 -14.40 -13.98
C SER A 314 14.20 -14.00 -15.45
N HIS A 315 13.18 -13.32 -15.97
CA HIS A 315 13.15 -12.81 -17.33
C HIS A 315 14.24 -11.75 -17.59
N VAL A 316 14.45 -10.84 -16.63
CA VAL A 316 15.50 -9.81 -16.69
C VAL A 316 16.89 -10.45 -16.72
N ILE A 317 17.17 -11.38 -15.81
CA ILE A 317 18.47 -12.06 -15.74
C ILE A 317 18.75 -12.85 -17.01
N GLY A 318 17.76 -13.58 -17.52
CA GLY A 318 17.87 -14.29 -18.80
C GLY A 318 18.16 -13.35 -19.98
N ALA A 319 17.56 -12.17 -20.00
CA ALA A 319 17.80 -11.19 -21.06
C ALA A 319 19.21 -10.58 -21.01
N PHE A 320 19.71 -10.24 -19.81
CA PHE A 320 21.08 -9.79 -19.64
C PHE A 320 22.09 -10.89 -19.98
N TRP A 321 21.79 -12.14 -19.64
CA TRP A 321 22.61 -13.29 -20.04
C TRP A 321 22.76 -13.39 -21.56
N TYR A 322 21.67 -13.23 -22.32
CA TYR A 322 21.70 -13.16 -23.78
C TYR A 322 22.58 -12.00 -24.30
N LEU A 323 22.38 -10.79 -23.75
CA LEU A 323 23.15 -9.61 -24.15
C LEU A 323 24.65 -9.79 -23.88
N PHE A 324 25.01 -10.33 -22.72
CA PHE A 324 26.41 -10.62 -22.37
C PHE A 324 27.00 -11.74 -23.21
N THR A 325 26.20 -12.70 -23.67
CA THR A 325 26.68 -13.71 -24.63
C THR A 325 27.06 -13.07 -25.96
N VAL A 326 26.25 -12.13 -26.47
CA VAL A 326 26.60 -11.35 -27.68
C VAL A 326 27.93 -10.61 -27.44
N GLU A 327 28.10 -9.96 -26.29
CA GLU A 327 29.33 -9.23 -25.93
C GLU A 327 30.55 -10.15 -25.83
N ARG A 328 30.42 -11.31 -25.16
CA ARG A 328 31.52 -12.29 -25.05
C ARG A 328 31.90 -12.87 -26.40
N LYS A 329 30.91 -13.18 -27.26
CA LYS A 329 31.15 -13.61 -28.65
C LYS A 329 31.89 -12.53 -29.46
N THR A 330 31.49 -11.26 -29.34
CA THR A 330 32.20 -10.16 -30.02
C THR A 330 33.62 -9.99 -29.52
N THR A 331 33.86 -10.21 -28.22
CA THR A 331 35.20 -10.08 -27.63
C THR A 331 36.12 -11.20 -28.14
N CYS A 332 35.62 -12.44 -28.25
CA CYS A 332 36.36 -13.54 -28.87
C CYS A 332 36.79 -13.21 -30.31
N TRP A 333 35.90 -12.62 -31.10
CA TRP A 333 36.22 -12.22 -32.47
C TRP A 333 37.22 -11.05 -32.52
N GLU A 334 37.13 -10.07 -31.63
CA GLU A 334 38.13 -8.98 -31.53
C GLU A 334 39.53 -9.51 -31.18
N GLU A 335 39.63 -10.48 -30.28
CA GLU A 335 40.90 -11.09 -29.90
C GLU A 335 41.48 -11.97 -31.01
N SER A 336 40.62 -12.58 -31.83
CA SER A 336 41.04 -13.49 -32.92
C SER A 336 41.37 -12.76 -34.24
N TYR A 337 40.82 -11.56 -34.47
CA TYR A 337 40.95 -10.84 -35.74
C TYR A 337 41.47 -9.41 -35.55
N THR A 338 42.57 -9.08 -36.23
CA THR A 338 43.02 -7.69 -36.38
C THR A 338 42.22 -6.98 -37.48
N ASN A 339 41.49 -5.92 -37.14
CA ASN A 339 40.78 -5.01 -38.06
C ASN A 339 39.56 -5.57 -38.83
N TRP A 340 38.89 -6.62 -38.33
CA TRP A 340 37.65 -7.13 -38.96
C TRP A 340 36.42 -6.26 -38.65
N PRO A 341 35.57 -5.91 -39.65
CA PRO A 341 34.36 -5.15 -39.41
C PRO A 341 33.28 -6.01 -38.72
N LEU A 342 33.16 -5.89 -37.41
CA LEU A 342 32.18 -6.65 -36.61
C LEU A 342 30.71 -6.24 -36.83
N ASN A 343 30.44 -5.19 -37.62
CA ASN A 343 29.10 -4.74 -37.95
C ASN A 343 28.64 -5.33 -39.28
N CYS A 344 27.56 -6.14 -39.24
CA CYS A 344 27.05 -6.84 -40.42
C CYS A 344 26.69 -5.94 -41.61
N ASN A 345 26.43 -4.64 -41.40
CA ASN A 345 26.14 -3.71 -42.49
C ASN A 345 27.37 -3.40 -43.37
N TYR A 346 28.58 -3.69 -42.88
CA TYR A 346 29.85 -3.32 -43.53
C TYR A 346 30.71 -4.54 -43.92
N VAL A 347 30.24 -5.77 -43.67
CA VAL A 347 31.00 -7.01 -43.93
C VAL A 347 31.03 -7.40 -45.42
N GLY A 348 30.17 -6.84 -46.26
CA GLY A 348 30.16 -7.15 -47.70
C GLY A 348 30.00 -8.66 -48.00
N ASN A 349 30.60 -9.12 -49.11
CA ASN A 349 30.72 -10.55 -49.48
C ASN A 349 32.02 -11.18 -48.97
N LEU A 350 32.66 -10.61 -47.93
CA LEU A 350 33.90 -11.14 -47.41
C LEU A 350 33.60 -12.48 -46.71
N SER A 351 34.17 -13.58 -47.21
CA SER A 351 34.00 -14.90 -46.60
C SER A 351 34.70 -14.94 -45.25
N ALA A 352 33.98 -15.42 -44.23
CA ALA A 352 34.50 -15.68 -42.91
C ALA A 352 35.79 -16.52 -42.95
N ASN A 353 36.77 -16.18 -42.11
CA ASN A 353 38.00 -16.95 -42.01
C ASN A 353 37.71 -18.26 -41.26
N LEU A 354 37.87 -19.41 -41.93
CA LEU A 354 37.49 -20.74 -41.43
C LEU A 354 38.19 -21.12 -40.11
N SER A 355 39.37 -20.56 -39.84
CA SER A 355 40.18 -20.83 -38.65
C SER A 355 39.58 -20.30 -37.35
N ALA A 356 39.03 -19.09 -37.32
CA ALA A 356 38.45 -18.52 -36.08
C ALA A 356 37.00 -18.93 -35.81
N ASP A 357 36.32 -19.53 -36.80
CA ASP A 357 35.10 -20.30 -36.53
C ASP A 357 35.41 -21.50 -35.63
N THR A 358 36.63 -22.04 -35.68
CA THR A 358 37.05 -23.14 -34.80
C THR A 358 37.36 -22.65 -33.38
N ILE A 359 37.85 -21.43 -33.17
CA ILE A 359 38.25 -20.92 -31.84
C ILE A 359 37.04 -20.37 -31.06
N CYS A 360 36.17 -19.62 -31.72
CA CYS A 360 35.04 -18.94 -31.09
C CYS A 360 33.74 -19.75 -31.12
N SER A 361 33.77 -21.04 -31.46
CA SER A 361 32.59 -21.90 -31.58
C SER A 361 32.43 -22.84 -30.36
N PRO A 362 31.20 -23.15 -29.95
CA PRO A 362 30.94 -24.11 -28.88
C PRO A 362 31.40 -25.55 -29.20
N LYS A 363 31.74 -25.86 -30.45
CA LYS A 363 32.20 -27.20 -30.89
C LYS A 363 33.72 -27.43 -30.73
N ALA A 364 34.44 -26.43 -30.23
CA ALA A 364 35.90 -26.41 -30.12
C ALA A 364 36.48 -27.18 -28.92
N GLU A 365 35.65 -27.95 -28.20
CA GLU A 365 35.92 -28.48 -26.84
C GLU A 365 37.20 -29.31 -26.68
N ASN A 366 37.84 -29.74 -27.77
CA ASN A 366 39.04 -30.60 -27.74
C ASN A 366 40.34 -29.90 -28.19
N ALA A 367 40.31 -28.58 -28.44
CA ALA A 367 41.50 -27.82 -28.83
C ALA A 367 42.03 -26.97 -27.67
N SER A 368 43.35 -27.03 -27.42
CA SER A 368 44.07 -26.26 -26.39
C SER A 368 43.92 -24.74 -26.49
N ASN A 369 43.37 -24.24 -27.62
CA ASN A 369 43.27 -22.81 -27.96
C ASN A 369 41.81 -22.33 -28.06
N SER A 370 40.85 -23.02 -27.43
CA SER A 370 39.43 -22.61 -27.45
C SER A 370 39.15 -21.48 -26.47
N PHE A 371 38.28 -20.54 -26.86
CA PHE A 371 37.89 -19.42 -26.00
C PHE A 371 36.94 -19.88 -24.90
N ASP A 372 37.26 -19.55 -23.64
CA ASP A 372 36.42 -19.90 -22.51
C ASP A 372 35.21 -18.94 -22.39
N PHE A 373 34.03 -19.47 -22.69
CA PHE A 373 32.77 -18.75 -22.60
C PHE A 373 32.08 -18.88 -21.22
N GLY A 374 32.59 -19.73 -20.32
CA GLY A 374 32.03 -19.94 -18.98
C GLY A 374 30.51 -20.12 -18.99
N ILE A 375 29.81 -19.28 -18.21
CA ILE A 375 28.35 -19.34 -18.04
C ILE A 375 27.56 -19.01 -19.33
N PHE A 376 28.20 -18.46 -20.36
CA PHE A 376 27.56 -18.03 -21.61
C PHE A 376 27.58 -19.10 -22.71
N LYS A 377 28.28 -20.22 -22.47
CA LYS A 377 28.47 -21.30 -23.45
C LYS A 377 27.15 -21.82 -24.03
N ASP A 378 26.15 -22.05 -23.17
CA ASP A 378 24.85 -22.58 -23.61
C ASP A 378 24.05 -21.59 -24.47
N ALA A 379 24.20 -20.29 -24.20
CA ALA A 379 23.51 -19.24 -24.94
C ALA A 379 24.03 -19.09 -26.38
N LEU A 380 25.28 -19.49 -26.67
CA LEU A 380 25.89 -19.37 -28.00
C LEU A 380 25.02 -19.99 -29.10
N ARG A 381 24.38 -21.15 -28.81
CA ARG A 381 23.49 -21.87 -29.73
C ARG A 381 22.20 -21.10 -30.06
N ILE A 382 21.88 -20.07 -29.30
CA ILE A 382 20.63 -19.31 -29.36
C ILE A 382 20.85 -17.95 -30.03
N VAL A 383 22.05 -17.37 -29.91
CA VAL A 383 22.31 -16.00 -30.35
C VAL A 383 22.10 -15.80 -31.86
N GLY A 384 22.40 -16.82 -32.67
CA GLY A 384 22.17 -16.79 -34.13
C GLY A 384 20.74 -17.13 -34.58
N SER A 385 19.85 -17.58 -33.69
CA SER A 385 18.48 -17.91 -34.07
C SER A 385 17.65 -16.65 -34.34
N ARG A 386 16.81 -16.63 -35.39
CA ARG A 386 15.82 -15.55 -35.60
C ARG A 386 14.45 -15.84 -34.95
N LYS A 387 14.28 -17.01 -34.33
CA LYS A 387 13.01 -17.43 -33.72
C LYS A 387 12.87 -16.78 -32.33
N ILE A 388 12.08 -15.71 -32.24
CA ILE A 388 11.88 -14.92 -31.00
C ILE A 388 11.40 -15.75 -29.81
N VAL A 389 10.42 -16.64 -30.02
CA VAL A 389 9.87 -17.50 -28.96
C VAL A 389 10.96 -18.43 -28.43
N LYS A 390 11.79 -19.01 -29.31
CA LYS A 390 12.91 -19.86 -28.91
C LYS A 390 13.92 -19.09 -28.06
N LYS A 391 14.30 -17.87 -28.47
CA LYS A 391 15.21 -17.02 -27.67
C LYS A 391 14.63 -16.75 -26.29
N LEU A 392 13.39 -16.26 -26.26
CA LEU A 392 12.70 -15.84 -25.04
C LEU A 392 12.53 -17.00 -24.05
N SER A 393 12.00 -18.13 -24.49
CA SER A 393 11.73 -19.29 -23.62
C SER A 393 13.01 -19.88 -23.04
N LEU A 394 14.07 -20.01 -23.84
CA LEU A 394 15.34 -20.59 -23.36
C LEU A 394 16.08 -19.65 -22.40
N CYS A 395 16.09 -18.35 -22.68
CA CYS A 395 16.72 -17.38 -21.79
C CYS A 395 15.92 -17.21 -20.49
N PHE A 396 14.59 -17.21 -20.57
CA PHE A 396 13.72 -17.22 -19.39
C PHE A 396 13.93 -18.48 -18.54
N TRP A 397 13.96 -19.66 -19.16
CA TRP A 397 14.22 -20.92 -18.48
C TRP A 397 15.58 -20.90 -17.76
N TRP A 398 16.64 -20.44 -18.44
CA TRP A 398 17.96 -20.32 -17.83
C TRP A 398 17.94 -19.37 -16.62
N GLY A 399 17.34 -18.18 -16.76
CA GLY A 399 17.21 -17.23 -15.66
C GLY A 399 16.42 -17.79 -14.47
N LEU A 400 15.33 -18.50 -14.74
CA LEU A 400 14.50 -19.15 -13.73
C LEU A 400 15.26 -20.24 -12.97
N GLN A 401 16.01 -21.08 -13.69
CA GLN A 401 16.82 -22.15 -13.13
C GLN A 401 17.96 -21.62 -12.24
N LYS A 402 18.62 -20.53 -12.66
CA LYS A 402 19.73 -19.94 -11.89
C LYS A 402 19.24 -19.11 -10.69
N LEU A 403 18.05 -18.49 -10.75
CA LEU A 403 17.48 -17.81 -9.59
C LEU A 403 16.89 -18.76 -8.54
N SER A 404 16.43 -19.95 -8.93
CA SER A 404 15.72 -20.86 -8.01
C SER A 404 16.60 -21.51 -6.95
N SER A 405 17.91 -21.22 -6.94
CA SER A 405 18.94 -21.81 -6.07
C SER A 405 19.13 -23.33 -6.24
N LEU A 406 18.08 -24.07 -6.60
CA LEU A 406 18.04 -25.51 -6.86
C LEU A 406 18.76 -25.93 -8.15
N GLY A 407 19.05 -24.99 -9.07
CA GLY A 407 19.70 -25.25 -10.36
C GLY A 407 20.99 -24.46 -10.62
N GLN A 408 21.61 -23.93 -9.57
CA GLN A 408 22.84 -23.14 -9.66
C GLN A 408 24.08 -24.01 -9.85
N ASP A 409 24.35 -24.41 -11.10
CA ASP A 409 25.70 -24.78 -11.55
C ASP A 409 26.23 -23.63 -12.43
N LEU A 410 26.90 -22.65 -11.81
CA LEU A 410 27.52 -21.51 -12.49
C LEU A 410 29.03 -21.74 -12.54
N LYS A 411 29.54 -22.14 -13.70
CA LYS A 411 30.97 -22.29 -13.97
C LYS A 411 31.46 -21.07 -14.72
N THR A 412 32.15 -20.18 -14.01
CA THR A 412 32.63 -18.91 -14.56
C THR A 412 33.98 -19.06 -15.25
N SER A 413 34.21 -18.31 -16.32
CA SER A 413 35.56 -18.10 -16.86
C SER A 413 36.39 -17.13 -15.99
N ASN A 414 37.64 -16.87 -16.35
CA ASN A 414 38.52 -15.90 -15.69
C ASN A 414 38.11 -14.42 -15.91
N HIS A 415 36.95 -14.15 -16.51
CA HIS A 415 36.48 -12.80 -16.81
C HIS A 415 35.81 -12.12 -15.60
N LEU A 416 36.36 -11.01 -15.11
CA LEU A 416 35.88 -10.34 -13.89
C LEU A 416 34.39 -9.93 -13.92
N TRP A 417 33.90 -9.39 -15.04
CA TRP A 417 32.48 -9.01 -15.15
C TRP A 417 31.54 -10.22 -15.12
N GLU A 418 32.00 -11.38 -15.60
CA GLU A 418 31.24 -12.62 -15.52
C GLU A 418 31.15 -13.09 -14.07
N VAL A 419 32.25 -13.03 -13.33
CA VAL A 419 32.29 -13.36 -11.90
C VAL A 419 31.36 -12.45 -11.10
N TYR A 420 31.42 -11.13 -11.31
CA TYR A 420 30.50 -10.20 -10.64
C TYR A 420 29.04 -10.48 -10.99
N PHE A 421 28.73 -10.78 -12.26
CA PHE A 421 27.38 -11.14 -12.66
C PHE A 421 26.91 -12.44 -11.99
N ALA A 422 27.74 -13.48 -11.95
CA ALA A 422 27.44 -14.73 -11.26
C ALA A 422 27.17 -14.50 -9.76
N VAL A 423 28.01 -13.71 -9.07
CA VAL A 423 27.81 -13.33 -7.66
C VAL A 423 26.46 -12.63 -7.47
N THR A 424 26.09 -11.70 -8.34
CA THR A 424 24.78 -11.02 -8.26
C THR A 424 23.61 -11.98 -8.46
N ILE A 425 23.71 -12.97 -9.36
CA ILE A 425 22.68 -14.00 -9.57
C ILE A 425 22.53 -14.86 -8.31
N THR A 426 23.64 -15.28 -7.70
CA THR A 426 23.61 -16.12 -6.49
C THR A 426 22.97 -15.38 -5.31
N ILE A 427 23.40 -14.14 -5.04
CA ILE A 427 22.85 -13.33 -3.93
C ILE A 427 21.37 -13.01 -4.17
N SER A 428 21.02 -12.54 -5.38
CA SER A 428 19.62 -12.22 -5.70
C SER A 428 18.73 -13.46 -5.70
N GLY A 429 19.21 -14.61 -6.19
CA GLY A 429 18.51 -15.89 -6.16
C GLY A 429 18.18 -16.35 -4.74
N LEU A 430 19.16 -16.30 -3.83
CA LEU A 430 18.94 -16.64 -2.42
C LEU A 430 17.88 -15.74 -1.77
N ILE A 431 18.00 -14.42 -1.93
CA ILE A 431 17.05 -13.45 -1.35
C ILE A 431 15.65 -13.63 -1.94
N LEU A 432 15.53 -13.67 -3.28
CA LEU A 432 14.24 -13.77 -3.96
C LEU A 432 13.55 -15.10 -3.70
N PHE A 433 14.29 -16.21 -3.64
CA PHE A 433 13.73 -17.51 -3.30
C PHE A 433 13.26 -17.57 -1.84
N ALA A 434 14.04 -17.03 -0.89
CA ALA A 434 13.63 -16.94 0.51
C ALA A 434 12.36 -16.08 0.67
N LEU A 435 12.28 -14.94 -0.03
CA LEU A 435 11.07 -14.10 -0.04
C LEU A 435 9.87 -14.81 -0.67
N LEU A 436 10.07 -15.59 -1.73
CA LEU A 436 9.02 -16.39 -2.37
C LEU A 436 8.44 -17.40 -1.38
N VAL A 437 9.31 -18.20 -0.75
CA VAL A 437 8.93 -19.23 0.21
C VAL A 437 8.30 -18.62 1.46
N GLY A 438 8.91 -17.59 2.06
CA GLY A 438 8.40 -16.94 3.27
C GLY A 438 7.03 -16.29 3.09
N ASN A 439 6.82 -15.62 1.95
CA ASN A 439 5.51 -15.06 1.62
C ASN A 439 4.47 -16.17 1.36
N LEU A 440 4.83 -17.21 0.59
CA LEU A 440 3.94 -18.35 0.34
C LEU A 440 3.55 -19.07 1.64
N GLN A 441 4.50 -19.27 2.54
CA GLN A 441 4.27 -19.85 3.86
C GLN A 441 3.29 -19.01 4.67
N THR A 442 3.44 -17.68 4.70
CA THR A 442 2.51 -16.79 5.41
C THR A 442 1.08 -16.92 4.87
N TYR A 443 0.90 -17.04 3.56
CA TYR A 443 -0.42 -17.25 2.94
C TYR A 443 -1.01 -18.62 3.29
N LEU A 444 -0.22 -19.68 3.15
CA LEU A 444 -0.65 -21.04 3.51
C LEU A 444 -0.99 -21.13 5.00
N GLN A 445 -0.18 -20.53 5.87
CA GLN A 445 -0.43 -20.46 7.30
C GLN A 445 -1.72 -19.74 7.63
N SER A 446 -2.08 -18.65 6.95
CA SER A 446 -3.36 -17.96 7.23
C SER A 446 -4.59 -18.84 6.92
N THR A 447 -4.51 -19.68 5.88
CA THR A 447 -5.60 -20.60 5.51
C THR A 447 -5.61 -21.84 6.42
N ILE A 448 -4.44 -22.39 6.70
CA ILE A 448 -4.26 -23.55 7.57
C ILE A 448 -4.55 -23.18 9.03
N ALA A 449 -4.26 -21.97 9.49
CA ALA A 449 -4.43 -21.55 10.88
C ALA A 449 -5.87 -21.73 11.36
N ARG A 450 -6.87 -21.42 10.53
CA ARG A 450 -8.28 -21.62 10.91
C ARG A 450 -8.67 -23.10 10.93
N LEU A 451 -8.08 -23.92 10.05
CA LEU A 451 -8.25 -25.37 10.10
C LEU A 451 -7.55 -25.99 11.30
N GLU A 452 -6.38 -25.48 11.64
CA GLU A 452 -5.57 -25.94 12.77
C GLU A 452 -6.19 -25.51 14.09
N GLU A 453 -6.76 -24.30 14.18
CA GLU A 453 -7.53 -23.85 15.34
C GLU A 453 -8.73 -24.78 15.61
N MET A 454 -9.45 -25.20 14.56
CA MET A 454 -10.47 -26.26 14.71
C MET A 454 -9.88 -27.54 15.24
N ARG A 455 -8.76 -27.97 14.65
CA ARG A 455 -8.14 -29.26 14.95
C ARG A 455 -7.69 -29.30 16.40
N LEU A 456 -7.04 -28.24 16.87
CA LEU A 456 -6.56 -28.05 18.24
C LEU A 456 -7.74 -27.99 19.22
N LYS A 457 -8.74 -27.12 18.99
CA LYS A 457 -9.95 -27.07 19.85
C LYS A 457 -10.66 -28.41 19.90
N GLY A 458 -10.74 -29.12 18.77
CA GLY A 458 -11.30 -30.47 18.71
C GLY A 458 -10.51 -31.47 19.57
N GLN A 459 -9.18 -31.45 19.49
CA GLN A 459 -8.32 -32.29 20.32
C GLN A 459 -8.45 -31.98 21.82
N ASP A 460 -8.49 -30.71 22.20
CA ASP A 460 -8.66 -30.28 23.59
C ASP A 460 -9.98 -30.79 24.18
N ILE A 461 -11.06 -30.75 23.40
CA ILE A 461 -12.38 -31.26 23.84
C ILE A 461 -12.36 -32.78 23.97
N GLU A 462 -11.71 -33.51 23.06
CA GLU A 462 -11.54 -34.97 23.20
C GLU A 462 -10.76 -35.34 24.45
N LEU A 463 -9.65 -34.64 24.71
CA LEU A 463 -8.84 -34.84 25.91
C LEU A 463 -9.64 -34.52 27.17
N TRP A 464 -10.38 -33.41 27.19
CA TRP A 464 -11.24 -33.04 28.30
C TRP A 464 -12.34 -34.09 28.55
N MET A 465 -12.98 -34.61 27.50
CA MET A 465 -13.99 -35.67 27.60
C MET A 465 -13.40 -37.02 28.05
N ALA A 466 -12.15 -37.31 27.70
CA ALA A 466 -11.42 -38.49 28.13
C ALA A 466 -11.02 -38.40 29.60
N TYR A 467 -10.46 -37.26 30.02
CA TYR A 467 -10.06 -36.97 31.40
C TYR A 467 -11.24 -37.13 32.39
N HIS A 468 -12.42 -36.62 32.03
CA HIS A 468 -13.63 -36.74 32.86
C HIS A 468 -14.40 -38.06 32.66
N SER A 469 -13.87 -39.02 31.90
CA SER A 469 -14.49 -40.34 31.68
C SER A 469 -15.97 -40.28 31.24
N LEU A 470 -16.32 -39.32 30.36
CA LEU A 470 -17.73 -39.12 29.99
C LEU A 470 -18.34 -40.33 29.26
N PRO A 471 -19.64 -40.64 29.49
CA PRO A 471 -20.34 -41.72 28.78
C PRO A 471 -20.37 -41.51 27.26
N SER A 472 -20.35 -42.61 26.50
CA SER A 472 -20.32 -42.57 25.01
C SER A 472 -21.48 -41.79 24.39
N LYS A 473 -22.67 -41.86 24.98
CA LYS A 473 -23.87 -41.11 24.56
C LYS A 473 -23.67 -39.59 24.74
N LEU A 474 -23.02 -39.16 25.83
CA LEU A 474 -22.75 -37.75 26.09
C LEU A 474 -21.62 -37.23 25.18
N LYS A 475 -20.55 -38.02 25.01
CA LYS A 475 -19.47 -37.73 24.05
C LYS A 475 -20.01 -37.49 22.64
N LYS A 476 -20.89 -38.36 22.14
CA LYS A 476 -21.54 -38.19 20.83
C LYS A 476 -22.35 -36.90 20.74
N LYS A 477 -23.05 -36.51 21.80
CA LYS A 477 -23.81 -35.23 21.85
C LYS A 477 -22.88 -34.02 21.81
N ILE A 478 -21.81 -34.01 22.61
CA ILE A 478 -20.82 -32.92 22.64
C ILE A 478 -20.16 -32.75 21.27
N LYS A 479 -19.67 -33.84 20.66
CA LYS A 479 -19.08 -33.80 19.31
C LYS A 479 -20.05 -33.26 18.25
N LYS A 480 -21.34 -33.61 18.35
CA LYS A 480 -22.39 -33.11 17.43
C LYS A 480 -22.61 -31.60 17.63
N TYR A 481 -22.64 -31.12 18.87
CA TYR A 481 -22.76 -29.70 19.20
C TYR A 481 -21.57 -28.90 18.68
N GLU A 482 -20.34 -29.34 18.95
CA GLU A 482 -19.12 -28.64 18.53
C GLU A 482 -18.99 -28.54 17.00
N ARG A 483 -19.28 -29.63 16.28
CA ARG A 483 -19.30 -29.62 14.82
C ARG A 483 -20.34 -28.63 14.28
N TYR A 484 -21.50 -28.55 14.92
CA TYR A 484 -22.53 -27.60 14.53
C TYR A 484 -22.12 -26.15 14.81
N LYS A 485 -21.68 -25.86 16.04
CA LYS A 485 -21.18 -24.55 16.45
C LYS A 485 -20.11 -24.07 15.47
N TRP A 486 -19.22 -24.95 15.05
CA TRP A 486 -18.20 -24.61 14.06
C TRP A 486 -18.77 -24.31 12.68
N GLN A 487 -19.70 -25.11 12.15
CA GLN A 487 -20.29 -24.88 10.83
C GLN A 487 -20.98 -23.51 10.75
N GLU A 488 -21.64 -23.10 11.84
CA GLU A 488 -22.44 -21.87 11.88
C GLU A 488 -21.57 -20.64 12.16
N THR A 489 -20.75 -20.69 13.21
CA THR A 489 -19.95 -19.53 13.64
C THR A 489 -18.60 -19.44 12.94
N LYS A 490 -18.17 -20.50 12.24
CA LYS A 490 -16.81 -20.66 11.69
C LYS A 490 -15.70 -20.38 12.72
N GLY A 491 -15.96 -20.63 14.00
CA GLY A 491 -15.02 -20.40 15.09
C GLY A 491 -15.06 -19.00 15.72
N VAL A 492 -15.96 -18.13 15.25
CA VAL A 492 -16.10 -16.78 15.79
C VAL A 492 -16.91 -16.83 17.09
N ASP A 493 -16.31 -16.40 18.18
CA ASP A 493 -17.02 -16.18 19.43
C ASP A 493 -17.76 -14.84 19.36
N VAL A 494 -19.09 -14.90 19.15
CA VAL A 494 -19.96 -13.73 19.01
C VAL A 494 -19.88 -12.81 20.24
N GLU A 495 -19.76 -13.38 21.44
CA GLU A 495 -19.67 -12.60 22.68
C GLU A 495 -18.34 -11.85 22.75
N GLN A 496 -17.24 -12.50 22.36
CA GLN A 496 -15.92 -11.87 22.30
C GLN A 496 -15.87 -10.75 21.25
N VAL A 497 -16.46 -10.96 20.07
CA VAL A 497 -16.57 -9.94 19.02
C VAL A 497 -17.35 -8.73 19.54
N LEU A 498 -18.51 -8.96 20.17
CA LEU A 498 -19.31 -7.88 20.74
C LEU A 498 -18.56 -7.13 21.83
N ARG A 499 -17.73 -7.80 22.65
CA ARG A 499 -16.92 -7.15 23.70
C ARG A 499 -15.81 -6.25 23.15
N ASN A 500 -15.23 -6.61 22.01
CA ASN A 500 -14.17 -5.83 21.37
C ASN A 500 -14.70 -4.56 20.69
N LEU A 501 -16.02 -4.46 20.46
CA LEU A 501 -16.64 -3.26 19.89
C LEU A 501 -16.70 -2.13 20.93
N PRO A 502 -16.46 -0.87 20.51
CA PRO A 502 -16.80 0.32 21.29
C PRO A 502 -18.26 0.28 21.76
N ARG A 503 -18.55 0.91 22.90
CA ARG A 503 -19.87 0.86 23.56
C ARG A 503 -21.02 1.22 22.63
N ASP A 504 -20.84 2.25 21.79
CA ASP A 504 -21.87 2.74 20.89
C ASP A 504 -22.17 1.73 19.77
N LEU A 505 -21.13 1.22 19.09
CA LEU A 505 -21.29 0.21 18.04
C LEU A 505 -21.86 -1.10 18.57
N ARG A 506 -21.43 -1.52 19.78
CA ARG A 506 -21.99 -2.69 20.45
C ARG A 506 -23.48 -2.52 20.70
N ARG A 507 -23.90 -1.37 21.21
CA ARG A 507 -25.31 -1.04 21.47
C ARG A 507 -26.13 -1.04 20.17
N ASP A 508 -25.64 -0.40 19.11
CA ASP A 508 -26.35 -0.33 17.84
C ASP A 508 -26.49 -1.70 17.17
N THR A 509 -25.43 -2.52 17.21
CA THR A 509 -25.46 -3.90 16.69
C THR A 509 -26.48 -4.74 17.45
N LYS A 510 -26.42 -4.70 18.79
CA LYS A 510 -27.40 -5.39 19.64
C LYS A 510 -28.82 -4.93 19.32
N ARG A 511 -29.06 -3.61 19.27
CA ARG A 511 -30.39 -3.05 18.96
C ARG A 511 -30.94 -3.53 17.62
N HIS A 512 -30.09 -3.62 16.60
CA HIS A 512 -30.50 -4.15 15.30
C HIS A 512 -30.93 -5.62 15.39
N LEU A 513 -30.18 -6.45 16.12
CA LEU A 513 -30.48 -7.88 16.31
C LEU A 513 -31.73 -8.11 17.18
N PHE A 514 -31.99 -7.25 18.16
CA PHE A 514 -32.97 -7.50 19.23
C PHE A 514 -34.28 -6.72 19.15
N SER A 515 -34.36 -5.67 18.32
CA SER A 515 -35.55 -4.80 18.31
C SER A 515 -36.83 -5.56 17.96
N THR A 516 -36.80 -6.49 17.01
CA THR A 516 -38.00 -7.19 16.53
C THR A 516 -38.55 -8.21 17.54
N PRO A 517 -37.74 -9.11 18.16
CA PRO A 517 -38.26 -10.06 19.15
C PRO A 517 -38.71 -9.38 20.45
N LEU A 518 -38.00 -8.37 20.94
CA LEU A 518 -38.36 -7.67 22.18
C LEU A 518 -39.70 -6.94 22.06
N LEU A 519 -39.99 -6.33 20.91
CA LEU A 519 -41.27 -5.67 20.64
C LEU A 519 -42.44 -6.65 20.43
N ARG A 520 -42.22 -7.97 20.34
CA ARG A 520 -43.33 -8.93 20.34
C ARG A 520 -43.84 -9.24 21.75
N VAL A 521 -43.03 -9.00 22.78
CA VAL A 521 -43.46 -9.16 24.17
C VAL A 521 -44.42 -8.02 24.52
N SER A 522 -45.70 -8.33 24.74
CA SER A 522 -46.76 -7.34 24.99
C SER A 522 -46.42 -6.35 26.11
N LYS A 523 -45.78 -6.82 27.18
CA LYS A 523 -45.33 -6.00 28.32
C LYS A 523 -44.15 -5.07 28.01
N LEU A 524 -43.42 -5.28 26.91
CA LEU A 524 -42.24 -4.49 26.52
C LEU A 524 -42.47 -3.56 25.32
N GLN A 525 -43.56 -3.74 24.57
CA GLN A 525 -43.90 -2.98 23.35
C GLN A 525 -43.84 -1.45 23.52
N ASN A 526 -44.42 -0.94 24.61
CA ASN A 526 -44.59 0.49 24.85
C ASN A 526 -43.64 1.05 25.93
N MET A 527 -42.53 0.36 26.18
CA MET A 527 -41.55 0.74 27.20
C MET A 527 -40.50 1.72 26.64
N ASP A 528 -39.87 2.49 27.54
CA ASP A 528 -38.83 3.45 27.16
C ASP A 528 -37.63 2.73 26.49
N LYS A 529 -37.07 3.34 25.45
CA LYS A 529 -35.92 2.83 24.69
C LYS A 529 -34.73 2.54 25.61
N ARG A 530 -34.54 3.33 26.67
CA ARG A 530 -33.47 3.13 27.66
C ARG A 530 -33.57 1.79 28.40
N LEU A 531 -34.79 1.33 28.69
CA LEU A 531 -35.05 0.04 29.32
C LEU A 531 -34.80 -1.10 28.32
N LEU A 532 -35.28 -0.97 27.09
CA LEU A 532 -35.05 -1.96 26.04
C LEU A 532 -33.56 -2.14 25.76
N ASP A 533 -32.80 -1.06 25.69
CA ASP A 533 -31.34 -1.08 25.54
C ASP A 533 -30.67 -1.77 26.74
N ALA A 534 -31.12 -1.50 27.96
CA ALA A 534 -30.62 -2.18 29.15
C ALA A 534 -30.89 -3.69 29.12
N ILE A 535 -32.06 -4.14 28.65
CA ILE A 535 -32.35 -5.57 28.46
C ILE A 535 -31.42 -6.17 27.40
N CYS A 536 -31.21 -5.47 26.27
CA CYS A 536 -30.31 -5.92 25.21
C CYS A 536 -28.87 -6.14 25.68
N ASP A 537 -28.41 -5.33 26.65
CA ASP A 537 -27.06 -5.47 27.20
C ASP A 537 -26.86 -6.80 27.94
N TYR A 538 -27.91 -7.36 28.54
CA TYR A 538 -27.86 -8.62 29.27
C TYR A 538 -28.19 -9.88 28.43
N LEU A 539 -28.70 -9.72 27.21
CA LEU A 539 -28.99 -10.85 26.31
C LEU A 539 -27.70 -11.55 25.87
N LYS A 540 -27.68 -12.88 25.99
CA LYS A 540 -26.56 -13.75 25.62
C LYS A 540 -26.94 -14.67 24.46
N PRO A 541 -26.10 -14.80 23.40
CA PRO A 541 -26.37 -15.72 22.30
C PRO A 541 -26.20 -17.17 22.74
N VAL A 542 -27.14 -18.04 22.36
CA VAL A 542 -27.14 -19.49 22.66
C VAL A 542 -27.55 -20.29 21.43
N LEU A 543 -26.92 -21.45 21.24
CA LEU A 543 -27.19 -22.38 20.15
C LEU A 543 -27.72 -23.70 20.72
N TYR A 544 -28.89 -24.12 20.27
CA TYR A 544 -29.49 -25.40 20.64
C TYR A 544 -29.42 -26.40 19.47
N ILE A 545 -29.02 -27.63 19.78
CA ILE A 545 -28.96 -28.71 18.79
C ILE A 545 -30.35 -29.29 18.52
N GLU A 546 -30.51 -29.90 17.35
CA GLU A 546 -31.73 -30.62 17.03
C GLU A 546 -32.08 -31.67 18.11
N ARG A 547 -33.34 -31.67 18.54
CA ARG A 547 -33.94 -32.56 19.54
C ARG A 547 -33.46 -32.37 20.97
N SER A 548 -32.70 -31.31 21.29
CA SER A 548 -32.38 -30.98 22.69
C SER A 548 -33.56 -30.34 23.41
N PHE A 549 -33.69 -30.65 24.70
CA PHE A 549 -34.60 -29.96 25.60
C PHE A 549 -34.00 -28.62 25.99
N ILE A 550 -34.80 -27.56 25.94
CA ILE A 550 -34.43 -26.23 26.41
C ILE A 550 -34.85 -26.13 27.87
N VAL A 551 -36.16 -26.28 28.13
CA VAL A 551 -36.75 -26.35 29.48
C VAL A 551 -37.72 -27.54 29.51
N GLN A 552 -37.82 -28.24 30.64
CA GLN A 552 -38.79 -29.32 30.85
C GLN A 552 -39.89 -28.87 31.81
N GLU A 553 -41.11 -29.40 31.62
CA GLU A 553 -42.20 -29.17 32.56
C GLU A 553 -41.82 -29.70 33.96
N GLY A 554 -41.98 -28.85 34.97
CA GLY A 554 -41.59 -29.13 36.36
C GLY A 554 -40.21 -28.61 36.77
N GLU A 555 -39.38 -28.16 35.82
CA GLU A 555 -38.09 -27.52 36.11
C GLU A 555 -38.26 -26.03 36.45
N PRO A 556 -37.35 -25.43 37.24
CA PRO A 556 -37.30 -23.98 37.43
C PRO A 556 -37.10 -23.26 36.09
N LEU A 557 -37.88 -22.21 35.85
CA LEU A 557 -37.77 -21.39 34.67
C LEU A 557 -36.71 -20.31 34.90
N ASP A 558 -35.44 -20.64 34.63
CA ASP A 558 -34.29 -19.76 34.87
C ASP A 558 -33.98 -18.80 33.70
N GLU A 559 -34.52 -19.09 32.52
CA GLU A 559 -34.22 -18.37 31.29
C GLU A 559 -35.46 -18.01 30.48
N MET A 560 -35.47 -16.78 29.96
CA MET A 560 -36.38 -16.33 28.92
C MET A 560 -35.67 -16.42 27.57
N VAL A 561 -36.26 -17.14 26.62
CA VAL A 561 -35.62 -17.54 25.35
C VAL A 561 -36.29 -16.83 24.18
N PHE A 562 -35.51 -16.13 23.37
CA PHE A 562 -35.95 -15.42 22.17
C PHE A 562 -35.43 -16.13 20.91
N ILE A 563 -36.32 -16.61 20.04
CA ILE A 563 -35.93 -17.41 18.87
C ILE A 563 -35.60 -16.49 17.70
N ILE A 564 -34.36 -16.57 17.22
CA ILE A 564 -33.90 -15.82 16.05
C ILE A 564 -34.10 -16.67 14.79
N GLN A 565 -33.82 -17.97 14.90
CA GLN A 565 -33.85 -18.91 13.79
C GLN A 565 -34.11 -20.32 14.29
N GLY A 566 -34.86 -21.10 13.51
CA GLY A 566 -35.21 -22.49 13.81
C GLY A 566 -36.67 -22.66 14.25
N LYS A 567 -37.03 -23.92 14.54
CA LYS A 567 -38.34 -24.35 15.01
C LYS A 567 -38.21 -25.04 16.36
N VAL A 568 -39.02 -24.60 17.30
CA VAL A 568 -39.09 -25.14 18.65
C VAL A 568 -40.50 -25.70 18.87
N MET A 569 -40.59 -26.92 19.40
CA MET A 569 -41.86 -27.51 19.83
C MET A 569 -42.09 -27.21 21.31
N ILE A 570 -43.34 -26.88 21.64
CA ILE A 570 -43.83 -26.75 23.00
C ILE A 570 -44.96 -27.74 23.19
N TYR A 571 -44.94 -28.51 24.28
CA TYR A 571 -46.03 -29.42 24.66
C TYR A 571 -46.06 -29.60 26.19
N SER A 572 -47.22 -29.91 26.76
CA SER A 572 -47.35 -30.35 28.17
C SER A 572 -47.49 -31.87 28.25
N LYS A 573 -47.02 -32.47 29.34
CA LYS A 573 -47.21 -33.90 29.64
C LYS A 573 -48.68 -34.24 29.90
N ARG A 574 -49.47 -33.29 30.41
CA ARG A 574 -50.90 -33.49 30.75
C ARG A 574 -51.83 -33.59 29.54
N ASP A 575 -51.42 -33.05 28.39
CA ASP A 575 -52.24 -33.02 27.17
C ASP A 575 -52.22 -34.35 26.39
N SER A 576 -51.51 -35.38 26.89
CA SER A 576 -51.36 -36.67 26.21
C SER A 576 -52.36 -37.74 26.68
N GLU A 577 -53.09 -37.52 27.79
CA GLU A 577 -54.01 -38.50 28.40
C GLU A 577 -55.49 -38.11 28.29
N GLY A 578 -55.83 -36.92 27.75
CA GLY A 578 -57.21 -36.50 27.52
C GLY A 578 -57.66 -36.77 26.08
N ALA A 579 -58.58 -37.71 25.91
CA ALA A 579 -59.30 -37.94 24.66
C ALA A 579 -60.23 -36.75 24.37
N ASP A 580 -59.73 -35.75 23.62
CA ASP A 580 -60.51 -34.92 22.69
C ASP A 580 -59.58 -33.98 21.89
N GLY A 581 -59.26 -34.40 20.66
CA GLY A 581 -59.28 -33.59 19.43
C GLY A 581 -58.46 -32.30 19.22
N SER A 582 -57.89 -31.63 20.22
CA SER A 582 -57.02 -30.45 20.00
C SER A 582 -55.75 -30.51 20.86
N SER A 583 -54.79 -31.32 20.43
CA SER A 583 -53.52 -31.51 21.13
C SER A 583 -52.75 -30.19 21.31
N GLY A 584 -52.47 -29.84 22.56
CA GLY A 584 -51.74 -28.65 23.03
C GLY A 584 -50.25 -28.58 22.66
N SER A 585 -49.87 -29.09 21.48
CA SER A 585 -48.53 -28.93 20.93
C SER A 585 -48.44 -27.69 20.04
N GLY A 586 -47.74 -26.66 20.50
CA GLY A 586 -47.50 -25.42 19.76
C GLY A 586 -46.10 -25.40 19.12
N TRP A 587 -45.97 -24.72 17.99
CA TRP A 587 -44.68 -24.47 17.35
C TRP A 587 -44.29 -23.02 17.56
N LEU A 588 -43.09 -22.78 18.10
CA LEU A 588 -42.47 -21.46 18.07
C LEU A 588 -41.48 -21.36 16.91
N THR A 589 -41.50 -20.21 16.26
CA THR A 589 -40.73 -19.90 15.07
C THR A 589 -39.95 -18.60 15.25
N LYS A 590 -39.34 -18.10 14.18
CA LYS A 590 -38.53 -16.88 14.20
C LYS A 590 -39.32 -15.68 14.73
N GLY A 591 -38.73 -15.02 15.72
CA GLY A 591 -39.26 -13.86 16.43
C GLY A 591 -40.16 -14.22 17.61
N ASP A 592 -40.50 -15.49 17.80
CA ASP A 592 -41.28 -15.91 18.96
C ASP A 592 -40.38 -16.07 20.19
N PHE A 593 -40.99 -16.08 21.37
CA PHE A 593 -40.27 -16.16 22.64
C PHE A 593 -40.98 -17.12 23.60
N TYR A 594 -40.24 -17.58 24.61
CA TYR A 594 -40.79 -18.35 25.72
C TYR A 594 -40.25 -17.83 27.05
N GLY A 595 -41.04 -18.00 28.10
CA GLY A 595 -40.69 -17.62 29.47
C GLY A 595 -41.24 -16.26 29.86
N GLU A 596 -42.40 -15.87 29.36
CA GLU A 596 -43.05 -14.61 29.72
C GLU A 596 -43.41 -14.52 31.22
N ASP A 597 -43.60 -15.68 31.85
CA ASP A 597 -43.88 -15.83 33.27
C ASP A 597 -42.73 -15.28 34.14
N LEU A 598 -41.48 -15.35 33.67
CA LEU A 598 -40.33 -14.76 34.35
C LEU A 598 -40.45 -13.24 34.45
N LEU A 599 -41.01 -12.59 33.43
CA LEU A 599 -41.23 -11.15 33.46
C LEU A 599 -42.32 -10.77 34.47
N ASP A 600 -43.38 -11.57 34.60
CA ASP A 600 -44.40 -11.33 35.63
C ASP A 600 -43.85 -11.55 37.04
N TRP A 601 -43.08 -12.62 37.22
CA TRP A 601 -42.38 -12.92 38.47
C TRP A 601 -41.45 -11.77 38.90
N ALA A 602 -40.59 -11.29 38.00
CA ALA A 602 -39.64 -10.23 38.30
C ALA A 602 -40.36 -8.90 38.65
N LEU A 603 -41.54 -8.65 38.07
CA LEU A 603 -42.31 -7.43 38.31
C LEU A 603 -43.13 -7.47 39.61
N ARG A 604 -43.70 -8.63 39.96
CA ARG A 604 -44.61 -8.77 41.11
C ARG A 604 -43.90 -9.15 42.40
N ASN A 605 -42.82 -9.91 42.31
CA ASN A 605 -42.11 -10.48 43.46
C ASN A 605 -40.65 -10.00 43.53
N PRO A 606 -40.39 -8.70 43.71
CA PRO A 606 -39.04 -8.14 43.64
C PRO A 606 -38.08 -8.69 44.71
N THR A 607 -38.59 -9.20 45.82
CA THR A 607 -37.81 -9.79 46.92
C THR A 607 -37.63 -11.29 46.81
N SER A 608 -38.42 -12.00 45.98
CA SER A 608 -38.37 -13.46 45.91
C SER A 608 -37.15 -13.97 45.15
N THR A 609 -36.45 -14.96 45.69
CA THR A 609 -35.35 -15.67 45.01
C THR A 609 -35.83 -16.93 44.28
N THR A 610 -37.07 -17.38 44.53
CA THR A 610 -37.62 -18.58 43.90
C THR A 610 -38.27 -18.25 42.57
N VAL A 611 -37.67 -18.74 41.48
CA VAL A 611 -38.20 -18.61 40.12
C VAL A 611 -39.46 -19.45 39.92
N PRO A 612 -40.34 -19.09 38.97
CA PRO A 612 -41.53 -19.88 38.65
C PRO A 612 -41.13 -21.25 38.06
N ILE A 613 -42.01 -22.24 38.22
CA ILE A 613 -41.84 -23.57 37.64
C ILE A 613 -42.39 -23.56 36.22
N SER A 614 -41.65 -24.15 35.27
CA SER A 614 -42.10 -24.27 33.89
C SER A 614 -43.34 -25.15 33.76
N THR A 615 -44.38 -24.61 33.12
CA THR A 615 -45.66 -25.31 32.89
C THR A 615 -45.65 -26.18 31.64
N LYS A 616 -44.67 -26.00 30.75
CA LYS A 616 -44.58 -26.74 29.47
C LYS A 616 -43.15 -27.20 29.21
N THR A 617 -43.03 -28.27 28.42
CA THR A 617 -41.74 -28.74 27.92
C THR A 617 -41.45 -28.09 26.57
N ILE A 618 -40.25 -27.54 26.43
CA ILE A 618 -39.76 -26.90 25.21
C ILE A 618 -38.62 -27.75 24.64
N ARG A 619 -38.73 -28.09 23.36
CA ARG A 619 -37.73 -28.89 22.66
C ARG A 619 -37.39 -28.30 21.31
N ALA A 620 -36.10 -28.14 21.04
CA ALA A 620 -35.62 -27.74 19.72
C ALA A 620 -35.96 -28.85 18.70
N HIS A 621 -36.77 -28.55 17.69
CA HIS A 621 -37.10 -29.52 16.64
C HIS A 621 -36.08 -29.47 15.51
N THR A 622 -35.67 -28.26 15.10
CA THR A 622 -34.51 -28.05 14.24
C THR A 622 -33.32 -27.58 15.06
N LYS A 623 -32.21 -27.26 14.40
CA LYS A 623 -31.19 -26.38 14.97
C LYS A 623 -31.83 -25.03 15.28
N VAL A 624 -31.57 -24.48 16.46
CA VAL A 624 -32.19 -23.24 16.93
C VAL A 624 -31.11 -22.28 17.40
N GLU A 625 -31.16 -21.07 16.86
CA GLU A 625 -30.38 -19.94 17.34
C GLU A 625 -31.30 -19.05 18.15
N ALA A 626 -30.89 -18.77 19.38
CA ALA A 626 -31.68 -18.00 20.30
C ALA A 626 -30.81 -17.06 21.11
N PHE A 627 -31.46 -16.06 21.69
CA PHE A 627 -30.87 -15.28 22.76
C PHE A 627 -31.58 -15.58 24.07
N VAL A 628 -30.80 -15.62 25.12
CA VAL A 628 -31.26 -15.93 26.47
C VAL A 628 -31.10 -14.72 27.36
N LEU A 629 -32.16 -14.41 28.11
CA LEU A 629 -32.14 -13.50 29.25
C LEU A 629 -32.33 -14.33 30.53
N MET A 630 -31.31 -14.36 31.38
CA MET A 630 -31.38 -15.07 32.66
C MET A 630 -32.32 -14.36 33.64
N ALA A 631 -32.94 -15.11 34.55
CA ALA A 631 -33.83 -14.59 35.59
C ALA A 631 -33.16 -13.52 36.46
N ASP A 632 -31.91 -13.75 36.89
CA ASP A 632 -31.14 -12.80 37.71
C ASP A 632 -30.80 -11.51 36.97
N ASP A 633 -30.44 -11.65 35.70
CA ASP A 633 -30.14 -10.52 34.81
C ASP A 633 -31.41 -9.68 34.60
N LEU A 634 -32.55 -10.34 34.35
CA LEU A 634 -33.86 -9.69 34.24
C LEU A 634 -34.25 -8.95 35.53
N LYS A 635 -34.08 -9.59 36.69
CA LYS A 635 -34.37 -8.99 38.00
C LYS A 635 -33.49 -7.76 38.27
N THR A 636 -32.23 -7.81 37.85
CA THR A 636 -31.31 -6.67 37.92
C THR A 636 -31.79 -5.50 37.06
N VAL A 637 -32.32 -5.77 35.87
CA VAL A 637 -32.89 -4.71 35.01
C VAL A 637 -34.19 -4.17 35.60
N VAL A 638 -35.11 -5.04 36.02
CA VAL A 638 -36.40 -4.63 36.58
C VAL A 638 -36.21 -3.80 37.85
N SER A 639 -35.34 -4.20 38.77
CA SER A 639 -35.03 -3.44 39.99
C SER A 639 -34.37 -2.07 39.70
N LYS A 640 -33.66 -1.93 38.59
CA LYS A 640 -33.09 -0.64 38.15
C LYS A 640 -34.07 0.26 37.45
N PHE A 641 -35.15 -0.27 36.85
CA PHE A 641 -36.08 0.48 36.00
C PHE A 641 -37.54 0.34 36.44
N TRP A 642 -37.78 -0.08 37.69
CA TRP A 642 -39.10 -0.42 38.23
C TRP A 642 -40.16 0.68 38.04
N TRP A 643 -39.75 1.96 38.07
CA TRP A 643 -40.65 3.09 37.89
C TRP A 643 -41.26 3.18 36.49
N LEU A 644 -40.59 2.65 35.46
CA LEU A 644 -41.11 2.62 34.09
C LEU A 644 -42.25 1.62 33.97
N PHE A 645 -42.11 0.48 34.64
CA PHE A 645 -43.14 -0.56 34.66
C PHE A 645 -44.35 -0.16 35.50
N SER A 646 -44.13 0.51 36.64
CA SER A 646 -45.23 0.96 37.51
C SER A 646 -46.06 2.08 36.90
N ARG A 647 -45.52 2.89 35.97
CA ARG A 647 -46.24 4.02 35.38
C ARG A 647 -47.52 3.61 34.66
N ASN A 648 -47.48 2.44 33.99
CA ASN A 648 -48.53 1.96 33.10
C ASN A 648 -49.48 0.94 33.74
N SER A 649 -49.28 0.57 35.02
CA SER A 649 -50.13 -0.42 35.70
C SER A 649 -50.41 -0.06 37.17
N PRO A 650 -51.69 0.14 37.57
CA PRO A 650 -52.04 0.50 38.94
C PRO A 650 -51.70 -0.59 39.97
N SER A 651 -51.78 -1.87 39.59
CA SER A 651 -51.41 -2.99 40.48
C SER A 651 -49.90 -3.00 40.77
N LEU A 652 -49.07 -2.69 39.78
CA LEU A 652 -47.62 -2.55 39.98
C LEU A 652 -47.28 -1.32 40.84
N LYS A 653 -48.04 -0.22 40.75
CA LYS A 653 -47.80 0.96 41.63
C LYS A 653 -47.90 0.60 43.11
N ALA A 654 -48.88 -0.21 43.49
CA ALA A 654 -49.05 -0.64 44.89
C ALA A 654 -47.87 -1.49 45.37
N ILE A 655 -47.40 -2.43 44.55
CA ILE A 655 -46.28 -3.34 44.88
C ILE A 655 -44.97 -2.55 45.07
N TRP A 656 -44.73 -1.53 44.25
CA TRP A 656 -43.49 -0.77 44.27
C TRP A 656 -43.53 0.49 45.16
N ALA A 657 -44.66 0.84 45.76
CA ALA A 657 -44.79 2.00 46.64
C ALA A 657 -43.80 2.01 47.83
N PRO A 658 -43.52 0.89 48.52
CA PRO A 658 -42.51 0.84 49.58
C PRO A 658 -41.10 1.17 49.06
N TRP A 659 -40.76 0.68 47.86
CA TRP A 659 -39.48 0.94 47.21
C TRP A 659 -39.37 2.40 46.74
N ALA A 660 -40.48 2.99 46.28
CA ALA A 660 -40.56 4.42 45.97
C ALA A 660 -40.29 5.28 47.20
N ALA A 661 -40.93 4.95 48.33
CA ALA A 661 -40.72 5.62 49.60
C ALA A 661 -39.27 5.48 50.08
N LEU A 662 -38.69 4.28 49.99
CA LEU A 662 -37.30 4.03 50.33
C LEU A 662 -36.33 4.82 49.44
N ALA A 663 -36.58 4.87 48.12
CA ALA A 663 -35.77 5.63 47.18
C ALA A 663 -35.82 7.13 47.48
N LEU A 664 -37.01 7.67 47.79
CA LEU A 664 -37.19 9.06 48.23
C LEU A 664 -36.48 9.33 49.56
N GLN A 665 -36.60 8.44 50.55
CA GLN A 665 -35.91 8.55 51.83
C GLN A 665 -34.39 8.54 51.67
N LEU A 666 -33.85 7.65 50.83
CA LEU A 666 -32.42 7.58 50.53
C LEU A 666 -31.93 8.81 49.78
N ALA A 667 -32.69 9.30 48.79
CA ALA A 667 -32.39 10.54 48.08
C ALA A 667 -32.39 11.75 49.02
N TRP A 668 -33.38 11.82 49.92
CA TRP A 668 -33.47 12.87 50.94
C TRP A 668 -32.31 12.81 51.93
N ARG A 669 -31.94 11.63 52.43
CA ARG A 669 -30.77 11.45 53.31
C ARG A 669 -29.47 11.87 52.62
N ARG A 670 -29.29 11.51 51.34
CA ARG A 670 -28.14 11.96 50.54
C ARG A 670 -28.12 13.47 50.36
N TYR A 671 -29.28 14.07 50.08
CA TYR A 671 -29.42 15.51 49.99
C TYR A 671 -29.07 16.21 51.30
N GLN A 672 -29.59 15.74 52.45
CA GLN A 672 -29.24 16.26 53.77
C GLN A 672 -27.74 16.13 54.06
N LYS A 673 -27.12 14.99 53.75
CA LYS A 673 -25.68 14.81 53.92
C LYS A 673 -24.88 15.80 53.08
N SER A 674 -25.22 15.95 51.80
CA SER A 674 -24.56 16.91 50.90
C SER A 674 -24.76 18.36 51.35
N LYS A 675 -25.95 18.70 51.86
CA LYS A 675 -26.24 20.02 52.43
C LYS A 675 -25.37 20.28 53.66
N ASN A 676 -25.30 19.34 54.60
CA ASN A 676 -24.46 19.45 55.79
C ASN A 676 -22.96 19.56 55.46
N GLU A 677 -22.48 18.82 54.45
CA GLU A 677 -21.11 18.93 53.96
C GLU A 677 -20.83 20.31 53.33
N LYS A 678 -21.77 20.83 52.52
CA LYS A 678 -21.68 22.19 51.96
C LYS A 678 -21.70 23.26 53.05
N ASP A 679 -22.52 23.10 54.08
CA ASP A 679 -22.63 24.05 55.19
C ASP A 679 -21.35 24.01 56.07
N LYS A 680 -20.78 22.83 56.33
CA LYS A 680 -19.45 22.69 56.95
C LYS A 680 -18.35 23.34 56.12
N CYS A 681 -18.33 23.13 54.80
CA CYS A 681 -17.36 23.75 53.90
C CYS A 681 -17.47 25.28 53.89
N LYS A 682 -18.70 25.83 53.84
CA LYS A 682 -18.94 27.28 53.97
C LYS A 682 -18.45 27.83 55.30
N PHE A 683 -18.68 27.12 56.40
CA PHE A 683 -18.22 27.52 57.73
C PHE A 683 -16.68 27.51 57.81
N GLN A 684 -16.03 26.49 57.24
CA GLN A 684 -14.57 26.39 57.18
C GLN A 684 -13.96 27.53 56.34
N LEU A 685 -14.53 27.83 55.17
CA LEU A 685 -14.14 28.96 54.33
C LEU A 685 -14.32 30.31 55.04
N ALA A 686 -15.35 30.47 55.88
CA ALA A 686 -15.56 31.67 56.67
C ALA A 686 -14.49 31.84 57.77
N ILE A 687 -14.07 30.74 58.42
CA ILE A 687 -12.96 30.74 59.38
C ILE A 687 -11.64 31.09 58.69
N GLU A 688 -11.35 30.49 57.54
CA GLU A 688 -10.15 30.79 56.76
C GLU A 688 -10.10 32.26 56.32
N ARG A 689 -11.21 32.82 55.84
CA ARG A 689 -11.30 34.26 55.53
C ARG A 689 -11.02 35.13 56.76
N ARG A 690 -11.56 34.77 57.93
CA ARG A 690 -11.34 35.51 59.18
C ARG A 690 -9.87 35.46 59.60
N ASN A 691 -9.23 34.30 59.47
CA ASN A 691 -7.80 34.12 59.78
C ASN A 691 -6.90 34.85 58.77
N ALA A 692 -7.28 34.89 57.49
CA ALA A 692 -6.57 35.63 56.45
C ALA A 692 -6.59 37.15 56.72
N ILE A 693 -7.73 37.71 57.13
CA ILE A 693 -7.86 39.12 57.54
C ILE A 693 -7.01 39.42 58.78
N LYS A 694 -6.98 38.50 59.75
CA LYS A 694 -6.16 38.65 60.95
C LYS A 694 -4.66 38.70 60.59
N ASN A 695 -4.22 37.82 59.68
CA ASN A 695 -2.84 37.75 59.19
C ASN A 695 -2.43 38.94 58.31
N SER A 696 -3.35 39.53 57.53
CA SER A 696 -3.06 40.74 56.75
C SER A 696 -2.80 41.95 57.66
N ASN A 697 -3.57 42.07 58.75
CA ASN A 697 -3.41 43.16 59.72
C ASN A 697 -2.07 43.06 60.48
N THR A 698 -1.64 41.85 60.86
CA THR A 698 -0.30 41.64 61.46
C THR A 698 0.84 41.94 60.49
N ARG A 699 0.71 41.59 59.20
CA ARG A 699 1.71 41.95 58.18
C ARG A 699 1.82 43.46 57.98
N LEU A 700 0.67 44.17 57.97
CA LEU A 700 0.65 45.63 57.85
C LEU A 700 1.36 46.29 59.04
N LEU A 701 1.09 45.82 60.26
CA LEU A 701 1.72 46.29 61.50
C LEU A 701 3.24 46.10 61.46
N ASN A 702 3.70 44.90 61.05
CA ASN A 702 5.12 44.59 60.91
C ASN A 702 5.80 45.44 59.83
N SER A 703 5.11 45.74 58.72
CA SER A 703 5.64 46.61 57.66
C SER A 703 5.83 48.06 58.13
N ASN A 704 4.89 48.57 58.94
CA ASN A 704 4.96 49.90 59.52
C ASN A 704 6.08 49.99 60.57
N LEU A 705 6.21 48.98 61.43
CA LEU A 705 7.30 48.89 62.40
C LEU A 705 8.68 48.85 61.71
N ALA A 706 8.82 48.09 60.62
CA ALA A 706 10.05 48.04 59.84
C ALA A 706 10.38 49.37 59.12
N ARG A 707 9.37 50.17 58.78
CA ARG A 707 9.54 51.53 58.24
C ARG A 707 10.04 52.49 59.32
N VAL A 708 9.44 52.45 60.51
CA VAL A 708 9.85 53.28 61.66
C VAL A 708 11.28 52.94 62.08
N LEU A 709 11.64 51.66 62.18
CA LEU A 709 13.01 51.22 62.47
C LEU A 709 14.03 51.69 61.44
N ARG A 710 13.66 51.74 60.15
CA ARG A 710 14.55 52.29 59.10
C ARG A 710 14.76 53.80 59.27
N VAL A 711 13.72 54.56 59.60
CA VAL A 711 13.84 56.00 59.87
C VAL A 711 14.71 56.26 61.10
N LEU A 712 14.55 55.47 62.17
CA LEU A 712 15.40 55.58 63.36
C LEU A 712 16.86 55.22 63.06
N LYS A 713 17.13 54.18 62.27
CA LYS A 713 18.50 53.85 61.82
C LYS A 713 19.12 54.95 60.96
N LEU A 714 18.34 55.61 60.11
CA LEU A 714 18.82 56.74 59.31
C LEU A 714 19.12 57.96 60.18
N LYS A 715 18.28 58.26 61.18
CA LYS A 715 18.57 59.30 62.18
C LYS A 715 19.82 58.99 63.01
N ALA A 716 19.99 57.73 63.44
CA ALA A 716 21.19 57.31 64.18
C ALA A 716 22.46 57.43 63.33
N LYS A 717 22.42 57.03 62.05
CA LYS A 717 23.55 57.24 61.12
C LYS A 717 23.85 58.71 60.89
N LYS A 718 22.83 59.58 60.83
CA LYS A 718 23.03 61.03 60.69
C LYS A 718 23.68 61.63 61.94
N ALA A 719 23.24 61.22 63.13
CA ALA A 719 23.88 61.63 64.39
C ALA A 719 25.34 61.13 64.50
N GLN A 720 25.63 59.93 64.00
CA GLN A 720 26.98 59.36 63.99
C GLN A 720 27.91 60.05 62.96
N ALA A 721 27.35 60.54 61.85
CA ALA A 721 28.06 61.37 60.87
C ALA A 721 28.31 62.81 61.38
N GLU A 722 27.43 63.34 62.23
CA GLU A 722 27.64 64.64 62.89
C GLU A 722 28.68 64.54 64.02
N SER A 723 28.74 63.41 64.74
CA SER A 723 29.77 63.15 65.77
C SER A 723 31.17 62.86 65.23
N SER A 724 31.34 62.61 63.93
CA SER A 724 32.65 62.39 63.28
C SER A 724 33.19 63.65 62.58
N ARG A 725 32.50 64.79 62.74
CA ARG A 725 32.92 66.14 62.30
C ARG A 725 33.34 67.07 63.44
N VAL A 726 33.38 66.54 64.67
CA VAL A 726 33.99 67.14 65.87
C VAL A 726 35.17 66.25 66.24
#